data_AF-A0AAD5LLP4-F1
#
_entry.id   AF-A0AAD5LLP4-F1
#
_cell.length_a   1.000
_cell.length_b   1.000
_cell.length_c   1.000
_cell.angle_alpha   90.00
_cell.angle_beta   90.00
_cell.angle_gamma   90.00
#
_symmetry.space_group_name_H-M   'P 1'
#
loop_
_entity.id
_entity.type
_entity.pdbx_description
1 polymer ?
#
loop_
_entity_poly.entity_id
_entity_poly.type
_entity_poly.pdbx_seq_one_letter_code
_entity_poly.pdbx_strand_id
1 'polypeptide(L)'
;MLPVASIDGLWWQQCRVRVQHSIASPKRPHLPSDDDTRSRRLSRRNNLRRGLLALLLVVGLWVYAKLLVRHGSISPIATTLYTAPFDGRAASDKPSLSWRPPFRVVVSLTTTPSRLDKVMDSVRSLLRQSLAPDQIYVNIPKGPMKRKPNRSYDEVEIPRELEALSPLVKINRCVDDGPATKLIGTLRHEHDPSTLIITVDDDFVYPSDLVEALAWESEYRPNVSLGVCGWGIMPTPWHSVGAVPAYVPYFMRPTGRYVDVLQACCGNAYRRGFFRDLDALADIPPVCVTVDDVWIAGYLHLAEDRRAAVISKRLDPSDPSWKTAEAQSSARGMKLSEYNHEKQVHYKCMQAMEERFHTPWVHNSERRRSVFVSAMMLRGLIPLLLLCGFSLTAALQIGVVLTWGTRTHVAPVFDALRPLASSASHRVTFLGTAQNAHYADESPWIAGPVVVRESCEVQGYDAILRAVTQIDERVENTAMFARLFQRIHDCYEANVPAYMSAFRAERLDLVVCDFFDRACMDAAAATRTALALSAPLGMYGVGTAWFVPDIFAPAPIEHWVASPWQRAKALWAMAPFIASMIGESSRLQAMQRRLALEIPFIEACEYLQTHLVLAHNLIGLEPARSLPNNIVPFGPIVHDDTLPSLEPALQASLDELHERGTRVVFVSFGSMIDATAAPAFYVKLGAAVKTLLVEGINVQGFDAVAVIWASKRHDPELVKRLSTQFKGRFFAPVWVTQRRLLLHDAVVAMVSHGGYGSVTEAVLAGKPLVLVPFYGDQFLNVVYAQDVGIGVQLDKYTFEPRDVVSRLTALLQSERLPEALRRLQTIARINSETSPVVVSNAVRLAATVGVEHLVPRDVRLSLLHRFPPWLLVSGALLLWLVARASLFVLRRCGCRRADRDSKDKRA
;
A
#
# COMPACT_ATOMS: atom_id res chain seq x y z
N MET A 1 28.61 -8.97 -63.85
CA MET A 1 28.86 -7.57 -63.45
C MET A 1 28.79 -7.48 -61.94
N LEU A 2 29.94 -7.30 -61.32
CA LEU A 2 30.21 -6.97 -59.90
C LEU A 2 29.97 -5.44 -59.67
N PRO A 3 30.09 -4.82 -58.46
CA PRO A 3 29.96 -5.32 -57.06
C PRO A 3 29.50 -4.29 -55.95
N VAL A 4 29.60 -4.76 -54.68
CA VAL A 4 29.85 -4.12 -53.34
C VAL A 4 28.78 -3.24 -52.66
N ALA A 5 28.53 -3.26 -51.34
CA ALA A 5 29.28 -3.81 -50.19
C ALA A 5 28.42 -4.06 -48.91
N SER A 6 28.73 -5.18 -48.22
CA SER A 6 28.89 -5.46 -46.76
C SER A 6 28.04 -4.70 -45.72
N ILE A 7 27.47 -5.36 -44.69
CA ILE A 7 28.20 -6.12 -43.65
C ILE A 7 27.40 -7.35 -43.14
N ASP A 8 28.06 -8.50 -43.18
CA ASP A 8 27.78 -9.83 -42.58
C ASP A 8 27.71 -9.77 -41.03
N GLY A 9 27.17 -10.71 -40.25
CA GLY A 9 26.87 -12.15 -40.37
C GLY A 9 27.17 -12.77 -38.98
N LEU A 10 26.18 -13.34 -38.28
CA LEU A 10 25.97 -14.79 -38.06
C LEU A 10 27.04 -15.57 -37.24
N TRP A 11 26.67 -15.86 -35.98
CA TRP A 11 26.52 -17.19 -35.35
C TRP A 11 27.64 -18.28 -35.29
N TRP A 12 27.55 -19.03 -34.18
CA TRP A 12 28.03 -20.41 -33.84
C TRP A 12 29.43 -20.62 -33.24
N GLN A 13 29.41 -21.17 -32.01
CA GLN A 13 30.15 -22.33 -31.44
C GLN A 13 31.58 -22.66 -31.91
N GLN A 14 32.52 -23.19 -31.11
CA GLN A 14 32.40 -24.40 -30.29
C GLN A 14 33.68 -24.63 -29.44
N CYS A 15 33.54 -25.44 -28.39
CA CYS A 15 34.54 -25.88 -27.41
C CYS A 15 35.83 -26.51 -27.98
N ARG A 16 36.93 -26.40 -27.21
CA ARG A 16 37.92 -27.49 -27.07
C ARG A 16 38.28 -27.75 -25.60
N VAL A 17 38.19 -29.02 -25.26
CA VAL A 17 38.54 -29.71 -24.02
C VAL A 17 40.03 -30.11 -24.01
N ARG A 18 40.71 -30.05 -22.86
CA ARG A 18 41.64 -31.08 -22.30
C ARG A 18 42.19 -30.59 -20.95
N VAL A 19 41.80 -31.20 -19.82
CA VAL A 19 42.44 -32.35 -19.15
C VAL A 19 43.84 -32.02 -18.63
N GLN A 20 44.05 -31.92 -17.31
CA GLN A 20 44.63 -32.99 -16.46
C GLN A 20 45.00 -32.50 -15.04
N HIS A 21 45.08 -33.48 -14.14
CA HIS A 21 45.32 -33.42 -12.69
C HIS A 21 46.69 -32.89 -12.23
N SER A 22 46.67 -32.44 -10.96
CA SER A 22 47.69 -32.49 -9.89
C SER A 22 49.09 -31.88 -10.10
N ILE A 23 49.50 -31.06 -9.12
CA ILE A 23 50.66 -31.24 -8.22
C ILE A 23 51.01 -29.89 -7.58
N ALA A 24 51.18 -29.89 -6.26
CA ALA A 24 51.63 -28.76 -5.46
C ALA A 24 53.06 -28.31 -5.83
N SER A 25 53.31 -26.99 -5.92
CA SER A 25 54.62 -26.37 -5.60
C SER A 25 54.51 -24.83 -5.53
N PRO A 26 55.46 -24.13 -4.87
CA PRO A 26 55.17 -22.92 -4.10
C PRO A 26 55.40 -21.58 -4.84
N LYS A 27 54.76 -20.55 -4.25
CA LYS A 27 54.77 -19.11 -4.54
C LYS A 27 56.04 -18.55 -5.20
N ARG A 28 55.85 -17.73 -6.24
CA ARG A 28 56.72 -16.58 -6.56
C ARG A 28 55.90 -15.29 -6.58
N PRO A 29 56.44 -14.13 -6.14
CA PRO A 29 55.69 -12.88 -6.07
C PRO A 29 55.65 -12.19 -7.44
N HIS A 30 54.45 -11.89 -7.93
CA HIS A 30 54.26 -11.04 -9.12
C HIS A 30 54.23 -9.56 -8.70
N LEU A 31 55.05 -8.74 -9.38
CA LEU A 31 54.97 -7.28 -9.37
C LEU A 31 53.65 -6.82 -10.04
N PRO A 32 53.02 -5.73 -9.56
CA PRO A 32 51.73 -5.27 -10.07
C PRO A 32 51.86 -4.69 -11.48
N SER A 33 50.95 -5.08 -12.38
CA SER A 33 50.86 -4.58 -13.75
C SER A 33 50.17 -3.21 -13.83
N ASP A 34 50.44 -2.46 -14.89
CA ASP A 34 49.94 -1.10 -15.15
C ASP A 34 48.41 -0.93 -15.05
N ASP A 35 47.63 -2.01 -15.22
CA ASP A 35 46.17 -1.98 -15.09
C ASP A 35 45.68 -1.65 -13.67
N ASP A 36 46.46 -2.02 -12.64
CA ASP A 36 46.11 -1.80 -11.25
C ASP A 36 46.20 -0.30 -10.87
N THR A 37 47.05 0.46 -11.59
CA THR A 37 47.16 1.91 -11.42
C THR A 37 46.00 2.67 -12.08
N ARG A 38 45.42 2.14 -13.15
CA ARG A 38 44.30 2.76 -13.88
C ARG A 38 42.98 2.58 -13.13
N SER A 39 42.76 1.39 -12.58
CA SER A 39 41.66 1.05 -11.66
C SER A 39 41.61 1.97 -10.43
N ARG A 40 42.76 2.18 -9.77
CA ARG A 40 42.86 3.06 -8.58
C ARG A 40 42.59 4.53 -8.89
N ARG A 41 42.95 5.03 -10.08
CA ARG A 41 42.64 6.42 -10.50
C ARG A 41 41.14 6.64 -10.76
N LEU A 42 40.46 5.67 -11.38
CA LEU A 42 39.01 5.71 -11.62
C LEU A 42 38.20 5.65 -10.31
N SER A 43 38.60 4.79 -9.37
CA SER A 43 38.01 4.70 -8.03
C SER A 43 38.15 6.01 -7.23
N ARG A 44 39.35 6.63 -7.23
CA ARG A 44 39.58 7.95 -6.59
C ARG A 44 38.71 9.05 -7.19
N ARG A 45 38.53 9.07 -8.52
CA ARG A 45 37.72 10.10 -9.21
C ARG A 45 36.23 9.97 -8.88
N ASN A 46 35.72 8.75 -8.73
CA ASN A 46 34.34 8.50 -8.31
C ASN A 46 34.11 8.82 -6.83
N ASN A 47 35.09 8.55 -5.96
CA ASN A 47 35.01 8.93 -4.54
C ASN A 47 35.07 10.46 -4.35
N LEU A 48 35.86 11.17 -5.15
CA LEU A 48 35.91 12.64 -5.13
C LEU A 48 34.57 13.26 -5.57
N ARG A 49 33.92 12.69 -6.61
CA ARG A 49 32.59 13.12 -7.06
C ARG A 49 31.51 12.89 -6.01
N ARG A 50 31.53 11.73 -5.33
CA ARG A 50 30.62 11.43 -4.21
C ARG A 50 30.84 12.37 -3.03
N GLY A 51 32.09 12.68 -2.70
CA GLY A 51 32.45 13.65 -1.67
C GLY A 51 31.98 15.07 -2.01
N LEU A 52 32.14 15.51 -3.27
CA LEU A 52 31.66 16.80 -3.73
C LEU A 52 30.12 16.89 -3.71
N LEU A 53 29.42 15.82 -4.12
CA LEU A 53 27.95 15.77 -4.03
C LEU A 53 27.47 15.85 -2.57
N ALA A 54 28.13 15.13 -1.66
CA ALA A 54 27.82 15.18 -0.24
C ALA A 54 28.05 16.58 0.35
N LEU A 55 29.16 17.24 -0.01
CA LEU A 55 29.46 18.61 0.41
C LEU A 55 28.42 19.60 -0.12
N LEU A 56 28.06 19.51 -1.41
CA LEU A 56 27.02 20.35 -2.01
C LEU A 56 25.66 20.14 -1.32
N LEU A 57 25.33 18.91 -0.93
CA LEU A 57 24.11 18.61 -0.19
C LEU A 57 24.14 19.23 1.21
N VAL A 58 25.25 19.12 1.94
CA VAL A 58 25.43 19.72 3.28
C VAL A 58 25.34 21.24 3.21
N VAL A 59 26.04 21.87 2.26
CA VAL A 59 25.97 23.32 2.05
C VAL A 59 24.56 23.75 1.66
N GLY A 60 23.90 23.01 0.76
CA GLY A 60 22.52 23.26 0.37
C GLY A 60 21.53 23.19 1.54
N LEU A 61 21.66 22.16 2.39
CA LEU A 61 20.84 22.02 3.61
C LEU A 61 21.12 23.13 4.63
N TRP A 62 22.39 23.53 4.79
CA TRP A 62 22.77 24.63 5.69
C TRP A 62 22.23 25.99 5.21
N VAL A 63 22.33 26.28 3.91
CA VAL A 63 21.75 27.48 3.29
C VAL A 63 20.23 27.48 3.43
N TYR A 64 19.57 26.35 3.16
CA TYR A 64 18.13 26.20 3.33
C TYR A 64 17.69 26.45 4.78
N ALA A 65 18.41 25.89 5.77
CA ALA A 65 18.13 26.12 7.18
C ALA A 65 18.28 27.60 7.58
N LYS A 66 19.30 28.29 7.06
CA LYS A 66 19.50 29.74 7.29
C LYS A 66 18.38 30.58 6.67
N LEU A 67 17.93 30.23 5.47
CA LEU A 67 16.81 30.91 4.81
C LEU A 67 15.49 30.68 5.57
N LEU A 68 15.23 29.45 6.01
CA LEU A 68 14.06 29.06 6.78
C LEU A 68 13.97 29.83 8.10
N VAL A 69 15.09 29.96 8.82
CA VAL A 69 15.15 30.77 10.04
C VAL A 69 14.86 32.23 9.71
N ARG A 70 15.57 32.82 8.74
CA ARG A 70 15.51 34.26 8.46
C ARG A 70 14.16 34.74 7.93
N HIS A 71 13.51 33.93 7.09
CA HIS A 71 12.32 34.34 6.35
C HIS A 71 11.06 33.54 6.73
N GLY A 72 11.16 32.62 7.68
CA GLY A 72 10.11 31.64 7.91
C GLY A 72 10.01 30.64 6.76
N SER A 73 8.98 29.80 6.81
CA SER A 73 8.71 28.81 5.77
C SER A 73 7.40 29.12 5.04
N ILE A 74 7.50 29.39 3.75
CA ILE A 74 6.38 29.30 2.79
C ILE A 74 6.27 27.90 2.16
N SER A 75 7.09 26.94 2.61
CA SER A 75 7.13 25.59 2.09
C SER A 75 5.78 24.90 2.28
N PRO A 76 5.23 24.26 1.22
CA PRO A 76 4.01 23.48 1.31
C PRO A 76 3.99 22.46 2.44
N ILE A 77 5.14 21.85 2.69
CA ILE A 77 5.33 20.81 3.70
C ILE A 77 5.23 21.43 5.10
N ALA A 78 5.97 22.50 5.37
CA ALA A 78 5.95 23.13 6.69
C ALA A 78 4.58 23.69 7.02
N THR A 79 3.94 24.41 6.10
CA THR A 79 2.58 24.91 6.33
C THR A 79 1.62 23.75 6.60
N THR A 80 1.69 22.65 5.84
CA THR A 80 0.81 21.49 6.06
C THR A 80 1.01 20.82 7.41
N LEU A 81 2.25 20.79 7.91
CA LEU A 81 2.60 20.20 9.21
C LEU A 81 2.23 21.09 10.39
N TYR A 82 2.34 22.42 10.25
CA TYR A 82 2.19 23.37 11.35
C TYR A 82 0.89 24.16 11.36
N THR A 83 -0.01 23.90 10.41
CA THR A 83 -1.35 24.50 10.34
C THR A 83 -2.38 23.44 9.96
N ALA A 84 -3.67 23.66 10.20
CA ALA A 84 -4.72 22.68 9.89
C ALA A 84 -5.72 23.22 8.86
N PRO A 85 -6.38 22.36 8.05
CA PRO A 85 -7.47 22.81 7.19
C PRO A 85 -8.57 23.50 8.00
N PHE A 86 -9.02 24.66 7.55
CA PHE A 86 -10.20 25.33 8.06
C PHE A 86 -11.34 25.04 7.08
N ASP A 87 -12.45 24.55 7.61
CA ASP A 87 -13.68 24.34 6.86
C ASP A 87 -14.42 25.69 6.81
N GLY A 88 -13.87 26.63 6.04
CA GLY A 88 -14.43 27.94 5.76
C GLY A 88 -14.99 28.01 4.35
N ARG A 89 -15.47 29.19 3.95
CA ARG A 89 -16.00 29.41 2.60
C ARG A 89 -14.88 29.35 1.56
N ALA A 90 -15.21 28.92 0.34
CA ALA A 90 -14.25 28.88 -0.76
C ALA A 90 -13.92 30.30 -1.24
N ALA A 91 -12.74 30.47 -1.86
CA ALA A 91 -12.30 31.78 -2.32
C ALA A 91 -13.25 32.42 -3.37
N SER A 92 -13.99 31.60 -4.12
CA SER A 92 -14.99 32.02 -5.10
C SER A 92 -16.30 32.48 -4.48
N ASP A 93 -16.56 32.14 -3.22
CA ASP A 93 -17.84 32.38 -2.59
C ASP A 93 -18.02 33.89 -2.33
N LYS A 94 -19.23 34.39 -2.58
CA LYS A 94 -19.63 35.77 -2.29
C LYS A 94 -21.02 35.81 -1.62
N PRO A 95 -21.26 36.73 -0.68
CA PRO A 95 -22.58 36.93 -0.12
C PRO A 95 -23.55 37.43 -1.22
N SER A 96 -24.85 37.28 -0.99
CA SER A 96 -25.84 37.92 -1.88
C SER A 96 -25.74 39.44 -1.77
N LEU A 97 -26.12 40.18 -2.82
CA LEU A 97 -26.06 41.65 -2.81
C LEU A 97 -26.89 42.31 -1.69
N SER A 98 -27.94 41.62 -1.23
CA SER A 98 -28.82 42.06 -0.15
C SER A 98 -28.36 41.63 1.25
N TRP A 99 -27.32 40.79 1.35
CA TRP A 99 -26.85 40.27 2.63
C TRP A 99 -26.29 41.39 3.50
N ARG A 100 -26.59 41.34 4.81
CA ARG A 100 -26.01 42.18 5.84
C ARG A 100 -25.71 41.31 7.06
N PRO A 101 -24.62 41.56 7.80
CA PRO A 101 -24.30 40.79 8.98
C PRO A 101 -25.39 40.96 10.06
N PRO A 102 -25.77 39.90 10.79
CA PRO A 102 -26.76 39.98 11.87
C PRO A 102 -26.21 40.59 13.18
N PHE A 103 -25.08 41.26 13.10
CA PHE A 103 -24.33 41.81 14.24
C PHE A 103 -23.60 43.08 13.80
N ARG A 104 -23.29 43.92 14.78
CA ARG A 104 -22.49 45.14 14.59
C ARG A 104 -21.08 44.80 14.14
N VAL A 105 -20.56 45.53 13.16
CA VAL A 105 -19.20 45.41 12.62
C VAL A 105 -18.48 46.75 12.76
N VAL A 106 -17.41 46.78 13.55
CA VAL A 106 -16.58 47.97 13.74
C VAL A 106 -15.16 47.71 13.26
N VAL A 107 -14.53 48.73 12.70
CA VAL A 107 -13.10 48.69 12.33
C VAL A 107 -12.31 49.50 13.33
N SER A 108 -11.11 49.04 13.67
CA SER A 108 -10.32 49.62 14.74
C SER A 108 -8.84 49.67 14.38
N LEU A 109 -8.24 50.85 14.57
CA LEU A 109 -6.82 51.07 14.36
C LEU A 109 -6.25 51.95 15.47
N THR A 110 -4.92 51.97 15.56
CA THR A 110 -4.17 52.91 16.40
C THR A 110 -3.11 53.58 15.54
N THR A 111 -2.68 54.77 15.91
CA THR A 111 -1.63 55.49 15.18
C THR A 111 -0.58 56.03 16.14
N THR A 112 0.53 56.51 15.59
CA THR A 112 1.62 57.14 16.36
C THR A 112 1.72 58.62 16.01
N PRO A 113 2.33 59.47 16.85
CA PRO A 113 2.43 60.90 16.55
C PRO A 113 3.17 61.19 15.23
N SER A 114 4.09 60.32 14.81
CA SER A 114 4.82 60.42 13.51
C SER A 114 4.04 59.93 12.29
N ARG A 115 2.88 59.31 12.47
CA ARG A 115 2.02 58.81 11.39
C ARG A 115 0.63 59.42 11.41
N LEU A 116 0.36 60.31 12.36
CA LEU A 116 -0.95 60.91 12.54
C LEU A 116 -1.33 61.79 11.33
N ASP A 117 -0.35 62.43 10.69
CA ASP A 117 -0.50 63.16 9.43
C ASP A 117 -0.69 62.25 8.20
N LYS A 118 -0.38 60.95 8.33
CA LYS A 118 -0.34 59.95 7.24
C LYS A 118 -1.46 58.91 7.33
N VAL A 119 -2.13 58.80 8.48
CA VAL A 119 -3.19 57.81 8.77
C VAL A 119 -4.38 57.88 7.80
N MET A 120 -4.56 59.02 7.14
CA MET A 120 -5.68 59.25 6.24
C MET A 120 -5.71 58.29 5.04
N ASP A 121 -4.59 57.76 4.58
CA ASP A 121 -4.60 56.76 3.49
C ASP A 121 -5.28 55.45 3.93
N SER A 122 -4.97 54.97 5.14
CA SER A 122 -5.68 53.85 5.75
C SER A 122 -7.15 54.19 5.96
N VAL A 123 -7.47 55.32 6.59
CA VAL A 123 -8.86 55.72 6.90
C VAL A 123 -9.70 55.83 5.63
N ARG A 124 -9.19 56.49 4.57
CA ARG A 124 -9.90 56.62 3.29
C ARG A 124 -10.13 55.26 2.62
N SER A 125 -9.24 54.28 2.78
CA SER A 125 -9.46 52.92 2.28
C SER A 125 -10.57 52.18 3.05
N LEU A 126 -10.70 52.44 4.35
CA LEU A 126 -11.74 51.87 5.22
C LEU A 126 -13.11 52.53 5.01
N LEU A 127 -13.14 53.79 4.56
CA LEU A 127 -14.39 54.47 4.16
C LEU A 127 -14.95 53.92 2.83
N ARG A 128 -14.14 53.23 2.03
CA ARG A 128 -14.51 52.69 0.70
C ARG A 128 -14.80 51.18 0.71
N GLN A 129 -15.22 50.64 1.85
CA GLN A 129 -15.52 49.22 1.97
C GLN A 129 -16.88 48.87 1.32
N SER A 130 -16.98 47.70 0.70
CA SER A 130 -18.21 47.19 0.08
C SER A 130 -19.30 46.93 1.12
N LEU A 131 -18.90 46.47 2.31
CA LEU A 131 -19.68 46.55 3.53
C LEU A 131 -19.14 47.70 4.37
N ALA A 132 -19.91 48.78 4.46
CA ALA A 132 -19.57 49.90 5.33
C ALA A 132 -19.55 49.44 6.80
N PRO A 133 -18.48 49.70 7.57
CA PRO A 133 -18.47 49.42 9.00
C PRO A 133 -19.44 50.36 9.73
N ASP A 134 -20.03 49.90 10.82
CA ASP A 134 -20.93 50.71 11.64
C ASP A 134 -20.18 51.84 12.39
N GLN A 135 -18.88 51.66 12.60
CA GLN A 135 -17.99 52.63 13.24
C GLN A 135 -16.53 52.32 12.88
N ILE A 136 -15.73 53.36 12.67
CA ILE A 136 -14.28 53.26 12.60
C ILE A 136 -13.69 53.93 13.84
N TYR A 137 -12.98 53.17 14.67
CA TYR A 137 -12.29 53.68 15.85
C TYR A 137 -10.84 53.99 15.53
N VAL A 138 -10.47 55.26 15.66
CA VAL A 138 -9.06 55.69 15.60
C VAL A 138 -8.61 55.93 17.03
N ASN A 139 -7.93 54.93 17.59
CA ASN A 139 -7.43 54.98 18.96
C ASN A 139 -6.14 55.79 19.00
N ILE A 140 -6.16 56.90 19.74
CA ILE A 140 -5.00 57.77 19.89
C ILE A 140 -4.78 57.95 21.39
N PRO A 141 -3.75 57.33 21.98
CA PRO A 141 -3.50 57.44 23.41
C PRO A 141 -3.24 58.88 23.88
N LYS A 142 -3.37 59.14 25.18
CA LYS A 142 -2.99 60.40 25.83
C LYS A 142 -1.60 60.27 26.47
N GLY A 143 -0.85 61.36 26.52
CA GLY A 143 0.44 61.44 27.22
C GLY A 143 1.62 60.79 26.50
N PRO A 144 2.71 60.51 27.24
CA PRO A 144 3.93 59.90 26.70
C PRO A 144 3.70 58.52 26.08
N MET A 145 4.39 58.22 24.97
CA MET A 145 4.30 56.91 24.32
C MET A 145 4.97 55.82 25.15
N LYS A 146 4.26 54.71 25.38
CA LYS A 146 4.76 53.52 26.10
C LYS A 146 6.04 52.95 25.48
N ARG A 147 6.18 52.98 24.15
CA ARG A 147 7.37 52.47 23.42
C ARG A 147 8.48 53.52 23.26
N LYS A 148 8.15 54.81 23.33
CA LYS A 148 9.09 55.93 23.15
C LYS A 148 8.72 57.05 24.13
N PRO A 149 9.06 56.92 25.42
CA PRO A 149 8.60 57.85 26.46
C PRO A 149 9.02 59.31 26.24
N ASN A 150 10.02 59.54 25.39
CA ASN A 150 10.48 60.87 24.97
C ASN A 150 9.61 61.54 23.89
N ARG A 151 8.50 60.91 23.48
CA ARG A 151 7.50 61.46 22.56
C ARG A 151 6.13 61.35 23.21
N SER A 152 5.28 62.33 23.02
CA SER A 152 3.90 62.32 23.50
C SER A 152 2.90 62.34 22.36
N TYR A 153 1.73 61.74 22.58
CA TYR A 153 0.59 61.86 21.68
C TYR A 153 -0.11 63.22 21.77
N ASP A 154 0.21 64.02 22.79
CA ASP A 154 -0.33 65.38 22.95
C ASP A 154 0.53 66.44 22.24
N GLU A 155 1.68 66.06 21.66
CA GLU A 155 2.60 66.95 20.94
C GLU A 155 2.16 67.24 19.49
N VAL A 156 1.21 66.47 18.95
CA VAL A 156 0.79 66.57 17.54
C VAL A 156 -0.71 66.81 17.48
N GLU A 157 -1.10 67.86 16.75
CA GLU A 157 -2.52 68.15 16.52
C GLU A 157 -3.18 67.06 15.68
N ILE A 158 -4.42 66.71 16.05
CA ILE A 158 -5.21 65.74 15.30
C ILE A 158 -5.67 66.40 14.00
N PRO A 159 -5.49 65.75 12.82
CA PRO A 159 -5.88 66.33 11.55
C PRO A 159 -7.37 66.70 11.54
N ARG A 160 -7.69 67.94 11.17
CA ARG A 160 -9.08 68.41 11.04
C ARG A 160 -9.91 67.55 10.08
N GLU A 161 -9.27 67.00 9.04
CA GLU A 161 -9.91 66.06 8.11
C GLU A 161 -10.40 64.80 8.83
N LEU A 162 -9.66 64.31 9.84
CA LEU A 162 -10.05 63.15 10.62
C LEU A 162 -11.24 63.47 11.55
N GLU A 163 -11.22 64.65 12.17
CA GLU A 163 -12.31 65.14 13.02
C GLU A 163 -13.62 65.33 12.23
N ALA A 164 -13.51 65.80 10.99
CA ALA A 164 -14.65 66.03 10.10
C ALA A 164 -15.40 64.75 9.67
N LEU A 165 -14.83 63.56 9.90
CA LEU A 165 -15.44 62.26 9.57
C LEU A 165 -16.35 61.70 10.68
N SER A 166 -16.53 62.45 11.77
CA SER A 166 -17.55 62.16 12.80
C SER A 166 -18.97 62.24 12.19
N PRO A 167 -19.92 61.36 12.57
CA PRO A 167 -19.84 60.39 13.65
C PRO A 167 -19.28 59.02 13.22
N LEU A 168 -19.05 58.76 11.92
CA LEU A 168 -18.63 57.44 11.43
C LEU A 168 -17.19 57.09 11.87
N VAL A 169 -16.29 58.06 11.88
CA VAL A 169 -14.96 57.91 12.47
C VAL A 169 -14.96 58.51 13.86
N LYS A 170 -14.77 57.66 14.87
CA LYS A 170 -14.69 58.05 16.28
C LYS A 170 -13.23 58.08 16.72
N ILE A 171 -12.75 59.29 16.97
CA ILE A 171 -11.45 59.50 17.59
C ILE A 171 -11.56 59.14 19.07
N ASN A 172 -10.85 58.09 19.46
CA ASN A 172 -10.83 57.61 20.84
C ASN A 172 -9.55 58.04 21.54
N ARG A 173 -9.64 59.05 22.42
CA ARG A 173 -8.52 59.47 23.27
C ARG A 173 -8.38 58.53 24.48
N CYS A 174 -7.48 57.55 24.39
CA CYS A 174 -7.42 56.40 25.29
C CYS A 174 -6.08 56.26 26.06
N VAL A 175 -5.91 55.13 26.76
CA VAL A 175 -4.65 54.72 27.42
C VAL A 175 -3.74 54.07 26.39
N ASP A 176 -2.41 54.24 26.53
CA ASP A 176 -1.44 53.60 25.64
C ASP A 176 -1.14 52.17 26.10
N ASP A 177 -1.77 51.19 25.47
CA ASP A 177 -1.47 49.77 25.64
C ASP A 177 -0.35 49.29 24.67
N GLY A 178 0.35 50.22 24.02
CA GLY A 178 1.29 49.93 22.94
C GLY A 178 0.58 49.62 21.62
N PRO A 179 1.20 48.84 20.71
CA PRO A 179 0.58 48.44 19.44
C PRO A 179 -0.79 47.74 19.58
N ALA A 180 -1.01 47.01 20.68
CA ALA A 180 -2.29 46.37 20.98
C ALA A 180 -3.45 47.36 21.24
N THR A 181 -3.16 48.66 21.38
CA THR A 181 -4.16 49.72 21.53
C THR A 181 -5.21 49.69 20.41
N LYS A 182 -4.84 49.26 19.19
CA LYS A 182 -5.79 49.08 18.08
C LYS A 182 -6.91 48.09 18.36
N LEU A 183 -6.75 47.21 19.35
CA LEU A 183 -7.80 46.30 19.81
C LEU A 183 -8.36 46.77 21.15
N ILE A 184 -7.48 46.91 22.16
CA ILE A 184 -7.86 47.15 23.56
C ILE A 184 -8.58 48.50 23.71
N GLY A 185 -8.14 49.54 22.98
CA GLY A 185 -8.79 50.85 22.98
C GLY A 185 -10.28 50.76 22.63
N THR A 186 -10.62 49.96 21.63
CA THR A 186 -11.99 49.76 21.15
C THR A 186 -12.79 48.78 22.01
N LEU A 187 -12.15 47.75 22.57
CA LEU A 187 -12.78 46.82 23.52
C LEU A 187 -13.34 47.51 24.77
N ARG A 188 -12.78 48.67 25.14
CA ARG A 188 -13.28 49.52 26.24
C ARG A 188 -14.53 50.34 25.88
N HIS A 189 -14.87 50.49 24.59
CA HIS A 189 -16.07 51.19 24.11
C HIS A 189 -17.19 50.26 23.69
N GLU A 190 -16.87 49.14 23.06
CA GLU A 190 -17.86 48.16 22.62
C GLU A 190 -18.18 47.19 23.77
N HIS A 191 -19.46 46.99 24.06
CA HIS A 191 -19.92 46.15 25.18
C HIS A 191 -20.73 44.93 24.73
N ASP A 192 -21.38 44.99 23.55
CA ASP A 192 -22.15 43.88 23.02
C ASP A 192 -21.20 42.73 22.62
N PRO A 193 -21.31 41.54 23.25
CA PRO A 193 -20.45 40.38 22.96
C PRO A 193 -20.47 39.93 21.50
N SER A 194 -21.57 40.19 20.78
CA SER A 194 -21.74 39.80 19.37
C SER A 194 -20.99 40.71 18.40
N THR A 195 -20.60 41.92 18.82
CA THR A 195 -19.91 42.90 17.96
C THR A 195 -18.64 42.30 17.37
N LEU A 196 -18.50 42.39 16.05
CA LEU A 196 -17.29 42.02 15.33
C LEU A 196 -16.36 43.23 15.26
N ILE A 197 -15.15 43.09 15.80
CA ILE A 197 -14.12 44.10 15.80
C ILE A 197 -13.04 43.67 14.81
N ILE A 198 -12.85 44.44 13.75
CA ILE A 198 -11.81 44.23 12.74
C ILE A 198 -10.65 45.17 13.03
N THR A 199 -9.49 44.64 13.37
CA THR A 199 -8.28 45.43 13.61
C THR A 199 -7.42 45.53 12.36
N VAL A 200 -6.87 46.73 12.14
CA VAL A 200 -6.01 47.08 11.01
C VAL A 200 -4.89 48.02 11.46
N ASP A 201 -3.87 48.19 10.62
CA ASP A 201 -2.74 49.09 10.84
C ASP A 201 -2.92 50.43 10.11
N ASP A 202 -2.21 51.46 10.58
CA ASP A 202 -2.34 52.86 10.13
C ASP A 202 -1.48 53.23 8.92
N ASP A 203 -0.81 52.25 8.31
CA ASP A 203 0.17 52.44 7.23
C ASP A 203 -0.06 51.53 6.01
N PHE A 204 -1.32 51.22 5.71
CA PHE A 204 -1.74 50.34 4.61
C PHE A 204 -3.03 50.82 3.94
N VAL A 205 -3.11 50.66 2.62
CA VAL A 205 -4.36 50.82 1.86
C VAL A 205 -5.02 49.45 1.71
N TYR A 206 -6.19 49.28 2.33
CA TYR A 206 -6.90 48.02 2.38
C TYR A 206 -7.82 47.78 1.17
N PRO A 207 -7.97 46.53 0.69
CA PRO A 207 -8.96 46.18 -0.33
C PRO A 207 -10.38 46.53 0.11
N SER A 208 -11.23 46.91 -0.84
CA SER A 208 -12.59 47.36 -0.56
C SER A 208 -13.50 46.27 0.01
N ASP A 209 -13.17 45.00 -0.17
CA ASP A 209 -13.97 43.85 0.26
C ASP A 209 -13.50 43.21 1.57
N LEU A 210 -12.53 43.82 2.27
CA LEU A 210 -11.98 43.30 3.53
C LEU A 210 -13.05 43.12 4.62
N VAL A 211 -13.81 44.18 4.89
CA VAL A 211 -14.82 44.18 5.97
C VAL A 211 -15.94 43.20 5.66
N GLU A 212 -16.41 43.15 4.41
CA GLU A 212 -17.42 42.19 3.95
C GLU A 212 -16.94 40.75 4.09
N ALA A 213 -15.73 40.45 3.62
CA ALA A 213 -15.18 39.10 3.65
C ALA A 213 -15.03 38.56 5.08
N LEU A 214 -14.48 39.37 6.00
CA LEU A 214 -14.29 38.97 7.39
C LEU A 214 -15.62 38.86 8.14
N ALA A 215 -16.56 39.79 7.90
CA ALA A 215 -17.89 39.73 8.51
C ALA A 215 -18.67 38.49 8.04
N TRP A 216 -18.64 38.20 6.75
CA TRP A 216 -19.38 37.08 6.18
C TRP A 216 -18.82 35.72 6.59
N GLU A 217 -17.50 35.61 6.74
CA GLU A 217 -16.88 34.41 7.28
C GLU A 217 -17.16 34.28 8.80
N SER A 218 -17.18 35.39 9.53
CA SER A 218 -17.47 35.38 10.98
C SER A 218 -18.92 35.03 11.30
N GLU A 219 -19.86 35.29 10.39
CA GLU A 219 -21.22 34.76 10.51
C GLU A 219 -21.24 33.23 10.40
N TYR A 220 -20.45 32.67 9.48
CA TYR A 220 -20.36 31.23 9.28
C TYR A 220 -19.63 30.50 10.43
N ARG A 221 -18.59 31.14 10.98
CA ARG A 221 -17.77 30.61 12.08
C ARG A 221 -17.67 31.62 13.23
N PRO A 222 -18.74 31.80 14.03
CA PRO A 222 -18.82 32.87 15.04
C PRO A 222 -17.88 32.69 16.23
N ASN A 223 -17.35 31.49 16.45
CA ASN A 223 -16.48 31.13 17.58
C ASN A 223 -14.98 31.12 17.23
N VAL A 224 -14.60 31.58 16.04
CA VAL A 224 -13.22 31.57 15.54
C VAL A 224 -12.77 33.00 15.27
N SER A 225 -11.56 33.35 15.68
CA SER A 225 -10.90 34.60 15.26
C SER A 225 -10.42 34.45 13.83
N LEU A 226 -10.70 35.42 12.98
CA LEU A 226 -10.47 35.30 11.54
C LEU A 226 -9.47 36.34 11.07
N GLY A 227 -8.71 36.05 10.03
CA GLY A 227 -7.85 37.04 9.41
C GLY A 227 -7.48 36.69 7.98
N VAL A 228 -6.82 37.60 7.30
CA VAL A 228 -6.37 37.39 5.91
C VAL A 228 -4.97 36.79 5.85
N CYS A 229 -4.12 37.11 6.83
CA CYS A 229 -2.74 36.63 6.94
C CYS A 229 -2.49 36.01 8.31
N GLY A 230 -1.61 35.03 8.36
CA GLY A 230 -1.28 34.32 9.60
C GLY A 230 -0.30 33.18 9.36
N TRP A 231 0.21 32.64 10.46
CA TRP A 231 1.26 31.63 10.43
C TRP A 231 1.10 30.65 11.60
N GLY A 232 1.55 29.41 11.35
CA GLY A 232 1.71 28.40 12.39
C GLY A 232 3.09 28.50 13.05
N ILE A 233 3.19 28.08 14.31
CA ILE A 233 4.45 28.06 15.06
C ILE A 233 5.18 26.76 14.75
N MET A 234 6.40 26.85 14.19
CA MET A 234 7.31 25.71 13.99
C MET A 234 8.44 25.76 15.03
N PRO A 235 8.42 24.92 16.08
CA PRO A 235 9.50 24.87 17.08
C PRO A 235 10.82 24.43 16.45
N THR A 236 11.92 25.09 16.80
CA THR A 236 13.27 24.77 16.27
C THR A 236 14.28 24.60 17.40
N PRO A 237 14.44 23.39 17.96
CA PRO A 237 15.34 23.15 19.10
C PRO A 237 16.83 23.24 18.75
N TRP A 238 17.19 23.14 17.46
CA TRP A 238 18.58 23.23 16.98
C TRP A 238 19.01 24.64 16.57
N HIS A 239 18.15 25.65 16.72
CA HIS A 239 18.46 27.02 16.36
C HIS A 239 18.16 27.97 17.52
N SER A 240 18.96 29.02 17.66
CA SER A 240 18.84 29.96 18.78
C SER A 240 17.46 30.62 18.89
N VAL A 241 16.73 30.74 17.78
CA VAL A 241 15.46 31.50 17.66
C VAL A 241 14.27 30.77 18.30
N GLY A 242 14.39 29.48 18.64
CA GLY A 242 13.39 28.71 19.41
C GLY A 242 12.13 28.34 18.64
N ALA A 243 11.61 29.23 17.79
CA ALA A 243 10.50 28.98 16.88
C ALA A 243 10.62 29.77 15.58
N VAL A 244 10.12 29.21 14.48
CA VAL A 244 10.12 29.80 13.15
C VAL A 244 8.67 29.89 12.63
N PRO A 245 8.25 30.99 11.98
CA PRO A 245 6.92 31.07 11.38
C PRO A 245 6.76 30.11 10.18
N ALA A 246 5.67 29.34 10.17
CA ALA A 246 5.19 28.59 9.00
C ALA A 246 4.04 29.39 8.36
N TYR A 247 4.37 30.28 7.44
CA TYR A 247 3.41 31.12 6.73
C TYR A 247 2.44 30.26 5.91
N VAL A 248 1.21 30.75 5.72
CA VAL A 248 0.20 30.09 4.88
C VAL A 248 0.11 30.77 3.52
N PRO A 249 0.69 30.20 2.45
CA PRO A 249 0.49 30.69 1.09
C PRO A 249 -0.96 30.52 0.63
N TYR A 250 -1.41 31.46 -0.19
CA TYR A 250 -2.77 31.49 -0.73
C TYR A 250 -3.20 30.20 -1.45
N PHE A 251 -2.33 29.61 -2.28
CA PHE A 251 -2.67 28.40 -3.04
C PHE A 251 -2.86 27.14 -2.17
N MET A 252 -2.52 27.19 -0.88
CA MET A 252 -2.71 26.07 0.07
C MET A 252 -3.95 26.20 0.95
N ARG A 253 -4.76 27.23 0.75
CA ARG A 253 -5.95 27.51 1.57
C ARG A 253 -7.23 27.60 0.73
N PRO A 254 -7.64 26.51 0.03
CA PRO A 254 -8.86 26.52 -0.80
C PRO A 254 -10.12 26.96 -0.02
N THR A 255 -10.20 26.60 1.26
CA THR A 255 -11.29 26.95 2.21
C THR A 255 -10.76 27.65 3.47
N GLY A 256 -9.51 28.14 3.46
CA GLY A 256 -8.82 28.70 4.63
C GLY A 256 -7.98 27.68 5.43
N ARG A 257 -7.25 28.15 6.45
CA ARG A 257 -6.48 27.29 7.38
C ARG A 257 -6.46 27.81 8.81
N TYR A 258 -6.55 26.93 9.80
CA TYR A 258 -6.28 27.27 11.20
C TYR A 258 -4.79 27.58 11.39
N VAL A 259 -4.51 28.70 12.06
CA VAL A 259 -3.17 29.21 12.34
C VAL A 259 -3.03 29.53 13.83
N ASP A 260 -1.79 29.63 14.30
CA ASP A 260 -1.53 29.97 15.70
C ASP A 260 -1.56 31.48 15.92
N VAL A 261 -1.06 32.26 14.95
CA VAL A 261 -0.98 33.72 15.03
C VAL A 261 -1.57 34.36 13.76
N LEU A 262 -2.47 35.33 13.95
CA LEU A 262 -3.01 36.18 12.88
C LEU A 262 -2.21 37.49 12.80
N GLN A 263 -2.06 38.04 11.60
CA GLN A 263 -1.30 39.27 11.38
C GLN A 263 -2.22 40.44 11.05
N ALA A 264 -2.31 41.40 11.98
CA ALA A 264 -3.23 42.53 11.87
C ALA A 264 -2.95 43.42 10.65
N CYS A 265 -1.73 43.41 10.10
CA CYS A 265 -1.40 44.17 8.90
C CYS A 265 -2.35 43.87 7.73
N CYS A 266 -2.87 42.64 7.61
CA CYS A 266 -3.83 42.25 6.57
C CYS A 266 -5.31 42.29 7.01
N GLY A 267 -5.60 42.65 8.27
CA GLY A 267 -6.94 42.65 8.86
C GLY A 267 -7.26 41.37 9.65
N ASN A 268 -7.56 41.54 10.93
CA ASN A 268 -8.00 40.49 11.84
C ASN A 268 -9.37 40.81 12.44
N ALA A 269 -10.24 39.82 12.58
CA ALA A 269 -11.60 39.96 13.08
C ALA A 269 -11.82 39.12 14.33
N TYR A 270 -12.34 39.76 15.37
CA TYR A 270 -12.60 39.17 16.69
C TYR A 270 -14.01 39.51 17.15
N ARG A 271 -14.69 38.58 17.84
CA ARG A 271 -15.90 38.95 18.57
C ARG A 271 -15.51 39.67 19.85
N ARG A 272 -16.26 40.72 20.21
CA ARG A 272 -16.09 41.40 21.49
C ARG A 272 -16.17 40.44 22.67
N GLY A 273 -17.06 39.44 22.59
CA GLY A 273 -17.24 38.40 23.61
C GLY A 273 -16.06 37.42 23.76
N PHE A 274 -15.03 37.51 22.92
CA PHE A 274 -13.80 36.74 23.10
C PHE A 274 -12.89 37.30 24.19
N PHE A 275 -13.16 38.51 24.72
CA PHE A 275 -12.29 39.17 25.70
C PHE A 275 -13.09 39.50 26.97
N ARG A 276 -13.14 38.57 27.92
CA ARG A 276 -13.88 38.72 29.17
C ARG A 276 -13.10 39.55 30.19
N ASP A 277 -11.80 39.33 30.27
CA ASP A 277 -10.91 40.02 31.21
C ASP A 277 -10.00 41.02 30.48
N LEU A 278 -10.50 42.26 30.35
CA LEU A 278 -9.75 43.32 29.67
C LEU A 278 -8.52 43.78 30.44
N ASP A 279 -8.51 43.65 31.77
CA ASP A 279 -7.38 44.07 32.59
C ASP A 279 -6.22 43.09 32.40
N ALA A 280 -6.51 41.78 32.37
CA ALA A 280 -5.52 40.77 32.04
C ALA A 280 -4.97 40.91 30.61
N LEU A 281 -5.81 41.34 29.65
CA LEU A 281 -5.37 41.60 28.28
C LEU A 281 -4.51 42.88 28.17
N ALA A 282 -4.81 43.91 28.97
CA ALA A 282 -4.10 45.19 28.99
C ALA A 282 -2.75 45.14 29.73
N ASP A 283 -2.58 44.18 30.64
CA ASP A 283 -1.32 43.94 31.33
C ASP A 283 -0.32 43.14 30.47
N ILE A 284 0.16 43.78 29.40
CA ILE A 284 1.06 43.18 28.41
C ILE A 284 2.47 43.02 29.00
N PRO A 285 3.06 41.80 29.00
CA PRO A 285 4.44 41.60 29.40
C PRO A 285 5.40 42.51 28.62
N PRO A 286 6.42 43.13 29.26
CA PRO A 286 7.30 44.10 28.59
C PRO A 286 7.95 43.58 27.29
N VAL A 287 8.28 42.28 27.24
CA VAL A 287 8.85 41.64 26.04
C VAL A 287 7.86 41.51 24.88
N CYS A 288 6.56 41.44 25.17
CA CYS A 288 5.50 41.27 24.17
C CYS A 288 5.05 42.58 23.51
N VAL A 289 5.42 43.74 24.06
CA VAL A 289 4.92 45.06 23.65
C VAL A 289 5.14 45.35 22.16
N THR A 290 6.13 44.74 21.52
CA THR A 290 6.43 44.98 20.09
C THR A 290 5.92 43.90 19.15
N VAL A 291 5.22 42.89 19.68
CA VAL A 291 4.71 41.71 18.98
C VAL A 291 3.28 41.42 19.43
N ASP A 292 2.43 42.44 19.32
CA ASP A 292 1.04 42.43 19.77
C ASP A 292 0.20 41.31 19.11
N ASP A 293 0.47 40.98 17.84
CA ASP A 293 -0.17 39.85 17.17
C ASP A 293 0.03 38.52 17.94
N VAL A 294 1.24 38.30 18.46
CA VAL A 294 1.58 37.10 19.25
C VAL A 294 0.93 37.15 20.63
N TRP A 295 0.94 38.33 21.28
CA TRP A 295 0.27 38.53 22.57
C TRP A 295 -1.24 38.28 22.49
N ILE A 296 -1.92 38.89 21.52
CA ILE A 296 -3.37 38.76 21.33
C ILE A 296 -3.72 37.31 21.02
N ALA A 297 -2.95 36.65 20.13
CA ALA A 297 -3.16 35.25 19.80
C ALA A 297 -2.96 34.32 21.01
N GLY A 298 -1.93 34.56 21.81
CA GLY A 298 -1.65 33.78 23.01
C GLY A 298 -2.71 33.98 24.09
N TYR A 299 -3.15 35.22 24.34
CA TYR A 299 -4.26 35.51 25.26
C TYR A 299 -5.55 34.79 24.81
N LEU A 300 -5.94 34.94 23.55
CA LEU A 300 -7.13 34.30 23.00
C LEU A 300 -7.06 32.77 23.14
N HIS A 301 -5.87 32.19 22.96
CA HIS A 301 -5.67 30.75 23.10
C HIS A 301 -5.67 30.27 24.55
N LEU A 302 -4.86 30.90 25.41
CA LEU A 302 -4.55 30.42 26.75
C LEU A 302 -5.59 30.85 27.78
N ALA A 303 -6.12 32.09 27.67
CA ALA A 303 -7.10 32.62 28.62
C ALA A 303 -8.55 32.33 28.18
N GLU A 304 -8.81 32.26 26.88
CA GLU A 304 -10.19 32.25 26.34
C GLU A 304 -10.54 31.01 25.49
N ASP A 305 -9.58 30.09 25.28
CA ASP A 305 -9.67 28.89 24.42
C ASP A 305 -10.31 29.18 23.04
N ARG A 306 -9.91 30.29 22.43
CA ARG A 306 -10.33 30.70 21.10
C ARG A 306 -9.30 30.28 20.06
N ARG A 307 -9.81 29.80 18.92
CA ARG A 307 -9.00 29.41 17.77
C ARG A 307 -8.89 30.55 16.77
N ALA A 308 -7.84 30.53 15.98
CA ALA A 308 -7.61 31.47 14.90
C ALA A 308 -7.52 30.75 13.54
N ALA A 309 -8.06 31.37 12.49
CA ALA A 309 -7.99 30.86 11.13
C ALA A 309 -7.81 31.98 10.11
N VAL A 310 -7.03 31.68 9.07
CA VAL A 310 -6.95 32.52 7.87
C VAL A 310 -8.04 32.10 6.88
N ILE A 311 -8.75 33.08 6.32
CA ILE A 311 -9.80 32.85 5.32
C ILE A 311 -9.18 32.49 3.96
N SER A 312 -9.97 31.88 3.07
CA SER A 312 -9.51 31.47 1.73
C SER A 312 -9.14 32.67 0.84
N LYS A 313 -9.89 33.78 0.94
CA LYS A 313 -9.73 34.99 0.10
C LYS A 313 -8.35 35.63 0.24
N ARG A 314 -7.84 36.18 -0.87
CA ARG A 314 -6.57 36.93 -0.92
C ARG A 314 -6.87 38.43 -0.93
N LEU A 315 -6.65 39.07 0.20
CA LEU A 315 -6.96 40.49 0.41
C LEU A 315 -5.71 41.22 0.93
N ASP A 316 -4.61 41.06 0.20
CA ASP A 316 -3.33 41.68 0.59
C ASP A 316 -3.44 43.21 0.47
N PRO A 317 -3.16 43.98 1.53
CA PRO A 317 -3.13 45.43 1.46
C PRO A 317 -1.91 45.93 0.67
N SER A 318 -2.00 47.18 0.21
CA SER A 318 -0.91 47.84 -0.53
C SER A 318 -0.22 48.92 0.32
N ASP A 319 1.08 49.11 0.11
CA ASP A 319 1.84 50.17 0.78
C ASP A 319 1.46 51.55 0.20
N PRO A 320 1.19 52.56 1.04
CA PRO A 320 1.01 53.94 0.59
C PRO A 320 2.30 54.53 -0.02
N SER A 321 2.15 55.51 -0.91
CA SER A 321 3.27 56.15 -1.61
C SER A 321 4.32 56.76 -0.67
N TRP A 322 3.89 57.37 0.45
CA TRP A 322 4.78 57.94 1.45
C TRP A 322 5.64 56.87 2.14
N LYS A 323 5.09 55.67 2.37
CA LYS A 323 5.80 54.55 3.01
C LYS A 323 6.86 53.97 2.10
N THR A 324 6.56 53.87 0.80
CA THR A 324 7.56 53.48 -0.22
C THR A 324 8.71 54.49 -0.29
N ALA A 325 8.42 55.79 -0.25
CA ALA A 325 9.44 56.83 -0.25
C ALA A 325 10.30 56.81 1.03
N GLU A 326 9.71 56.62 2.20
CA GLU A 326 10.43 56.49 3.46
C GLU A 326 11.31 55.23 3.52
N ALA A 327 10.84 54.11 2.97
CA ALA A 327 11.63 52.88 2.92
C ALA A 327 12.91 53.04 2.06
N GLN A 328 12.86 53.88 1.03
CA GLN A 328 14.01 54.19 0.18
C GLN A 328 15.01 55.14 0.85
N SER A 329 14.54 56.07 1.69
CA SER A 329 15.40 57.05 2.39
C SER A 329 16.05 56.50 3.68
N SER A 330 15.44 55.50 4.31
CA SER A 330 15.82 54.95 5.62
C SER A 330 16.71 53.69 5.56
N ALA A 331 17.24 53.33 4.40
CA ALA A 331 18.01 52.10 4.14
C ALA A 331 19.26 51.86 5.02
N ARG A 332 19.59 52.76 5.97
CA ARG A 332 20.69 52.63 6.94
C ARG A 332 20.28 52.08 8.31
N GLY A 333 18.99 51.96 8.64
CA GLY A 333 18.50 51.46 9.94
C GLY A 333 17.83 50.08 9.86
N MET A 334 17.98 49.27 10.92
CA MET A 334 17.30 47.97 11.05
C MET A 334 15.79 48.16 11.24
N LYS A 335 14.96 47.41 10.50
CA LYS A 335 13.50 47.43 10.66
C LYS A 335 13.07 46.80 11.97
N LEU A 336 11.92 47.20 12.52
CA LEU A 336 11.39 46.61 13.77
C LEU A 336 11.16 45.09 13.65
N SER A 337 10.71 44.61 12.50
CA SER A 337 10.56 43.18 12.23
C SER A 337 11.90 42.44 12.24
N GLU A 338 12.96 43.06 11.70
CA GLU A 338 14.32 42.53 11.73
C GLU A 338 14.87 42.51 13.16
N TYR A 339 14.64 43.58 13.93
CA TYR A 339 15.00 43.64 15.35
C TYR A 339 14.28 42.55 16.16
N ASN A 340 12.96 42.42 15.98
CA ASN A 340 12.16 41.40 16.68
C ASN A 340 12.63 39.99 16.35
N HIS A 341 13.02 39.76 15.09
CA HIS A 341 13.59 38.50 14.65
C HIS A 341 14.98 38.24 15.27
N GLU A 342 15.90 39.20 15.19
CA GLU A 342 17.26 39.07 15.74
C GLU A 342 17.25 38.90 17.26
N LYS A 343 16.41 39.64 17.98
CA LYS A 343 16.30 39.58 19.45
C LYS A 343 15.33 38.51 19.95
N GLN A 344 14.71 37.76 19.04
CA GLN A 344 13.83 36.62 19.33
C GLN A 344 12.60 37.01 20.17
N VAL A 345 12.08 38.21 19.92
CA VAL A 345 10.99 38.81 20.71
C VAL A 345 9.73 37.95 20.62
N HIS A 346 9.40 37.40 19.43
CA HIS A 346 8.27 36.48 19.26
C HIS A 346 8.35 35.27 20.19
N TYR A 347 9.51 34.60 20.26
CA TYR A 347 9.70 33.41 21.09
C TYR A 347 9.66 33.74 22.58
N LYS A 348 10.37 34.78 23.02
CA LYS A 348 10.36 35.23 24.41
C LYS A 348 8.96 35.68 24.87
N CYS A 349 8.18 36.27 23.97
CA CYS A 349 6.79 36.60 24.26
C CYS A 349 5.94 35.34 24.49
N MET A 350 6.11 34.28 23.68
CA MET A 350 5.44 33.01 23.92
C MET A 350 5.78 32.43 25.30
N GLN A 351 7.06 32.39 25.67
CA GLN A 351 7.49 31.90 26.99
C GLN A 351 6.87 32.71 28.13
N ALA A 352 6.88 34.04 28.04
CA ALA A 352 6.28 34.91 29.05
C ALA A 352 4.76 34.67 29.20
N MET A 353 4.06 34.31 28.13
CA MET A 353 2.63 33.97 28.19
C MET A 353 2.36 32.62 28.84
N GLU A 354 3.13 31.59 28.49
CA GLU A 354 3.02 30.26 29.09
C GLU A 354 3.29 30.31 30.60
N GLU A 355 4.30 31.10 31.01
CA GLU A 355 4.59 31.38 32.42
C GLU A 355 3.43 32.10 33.11
N ARG A 356 2.88 33.15 32.48
CA ARG A 356 1.79 33.97 33.04
C ARG A 356 0.49 33.18 33.24
N PHE A 357 0.10 32.34 32.26
CA PHE A 357 -1.15 31.58 32.31
C PHE A 357 -0.97 30.16 32.86
N HIS A 358 0.23 29.80 33.31
CA HIS A 358 0.60 28.47 33.83
C HIS A 358 0.15 27.31 32.93
N THR A 359 0.08 27.55 31.63
CA THR A 359 -0.46 26.64 30.63
C THR A 359 0.42 26.68 29.39
N PRO A 360 0.91 25.54 28.88
CA PRO A 360 1.68 25.52 27.65
C PRO A 360 0.79 25.88 26.46
N TRP A 361 1.32 26.63 25.50
CA TRP A 361 0.58 27.01 24.30
C TRP A 361 0.51 25.81 23.35
N VAL A 362 -0.54 25.02 23.48
CA VAL A 362 -0.79 23.86 22.61
C VAL A 362 -1.08 24.32 21.18
N HIS A 363 -0.07 24.25 20.33
CA HIS A 363 -0.13 24.70 18.94
C HIS A 363 -1.20 23.92 18.13
N ASN A 364 -1.71 24.49 17.04
CA ASN A 364 -2.67 23.80 16.15
C ASN A 364 -2.09 22.49 15.58
N SER A 365 -0.77 22.42 15.41
CA SER A 365 -0.07 21.19 15.04
C SER A 365 -0.15 20.13 16.15
N GLU A 366 -0.11 20.55 17.42
CA GLU A 366 -0.10 19.69 18.60
C GLU A 366 -1.46 19.11 18.98
N ARG A 367 -2.53 19.87 18.74
CA ARG A 367 -3.90 19.31 18.82
C ARG A 367 -4.13 18.21 17.78
N ARG A 368 -3.41 18.25 16.63
CA ARG A 368 -3.36 17.13 15.66
C ARG A 368 -2.44 16.00 16.14
N ARG A 369 -1.38 16.31 16.88
CA ARG A 369 -0.45 15.36 17.49
C ARG A 369 -1.10 14.49 18.59
N SER A 370 -2.20 14.88 19.24
CA SER A 370 -2.96 13.90 20.06
C SER A 370 -3.49 12.69 19.24
N VAL A 371 -3.62 12.86 17.91
CA VAL A 371 -3.99 11.79 16.95
C VAL A 371 -2.77 11.33 16.12
N PHE A 372 -1.73 12.15 15.99
CA PHE A 372 -0.58 11.90 15.09
C PHE A 372 0.77 11.64 15.81
N VAL A 373 0.93 12.01 17.07
CA VAL A 373 2.15 11.83 17.90
C VAL A 373 2.16 10.55 18.70
N SER A 374 1.00 9.93 18.92
CA SER A 374 0.96 8.48 19.21
C SER A 374 1.61 7.66 18.09
N ALA A 375 1.72 8.20 16.86
CA ALA A 375 2.40 7.55 15.74
C ALA A 375 3.82 8.10 15.44
N MET A 376 4.17 9.32 15.86
CA MET A 376 5.45 9.96 15.49
C MET A 376 6.46 10.16 16.63
N MET A 377 6.07 10.33 17.90
CA MET A 377 7.06 10.51 18.97
C MET A 377 7.73 9.21 19.44
N LEU A 378 7.24 8.05 19.00
CA LEU A 378 7.99 6.80 19.06
C LEU A 378 9.20 6.76 18.10
N ARG A 379 9.36 7.75 17.20
CA ARG A 379 10.43 7.78 16.19
C ARG A 379 11.45 8.92 16.34
N GLY A 380 11.34 9.76 17.38
CA GLY A 380 12.26 10.88 17.65
C GLY A 380 13.45 10.57 18.57
N LEU A 381 13.39 9.48 19.35
CA LEU A 381 14.47 9.03 20.26
C LEU A 381 15.37 7.94 19.67
N ILE A 382 15.11 7.51 18.44
CA ILE A 382 15.84 6.43 17.77
C ILE A 382 17.25 6.84 17.31
N PRO A 383 17.58 8.09 16.96
CA PRO A 383 18.97 8.42 16.62
C PRO A 383 19.94 8.32 17.81
N LEU A 384 19.46 8.41 19.05
CA LEU A 384 20.28 8.18 20.26
C LEU A 384 20.20 6.72 20.75
N LEU A 385 19.10 6.01 20.50
CA LEU A 385 18.99 4.56 20.76
C LEU A 385 19.68 3.68 19.70
N LEU A 386 20.05 4.23 18.54
CA LEU A 386 20.90 3.53 17.55
C LEU A 386 22.38 3.46 17.95
N LEU A 387 22.79 4.18 19.02
CA LEU A 387 24.04 3.91 19.73
C LEU A 387 23.88 2.80 20.80
N CYS A 388 22.65 2.40 21.10
CA CYS A 388 22.32 1.37 22.07
C CYS A 388 21.26 0.38 21.52
N GLY A 389 21.55 -0.29 20.41
CA GLY A 389 21.10 -1.67 20.09
C GLY A 389 19.65 -2.15 20.34
N PHE A 390 18.64 -1.30 20.55
CA PHE A 390 17.26 -1.75 20.80
C PHE A 390 16.38 -1.53 19.57
N SER A 391 16.03 -2.63 18.88
CA SER A 391 14.96 -2.68 17.86
C SER A 391 13.60 -2.41 18.51
N LEU A 392 13.09 -1.18 18.41
CA LEU A 392 11.69 -0.86 18.70
C LEU A 392 10.84 -1.06 17.45
N THR A 393 10.63 -2.32 17.07
CA THR A 393 9.44 -2.70 16.31
C THR A 393 8.39 -3.12 17.33
N ALA A 394 7.23 -2.47 17.34
CA ALA A 394 6.10 -2.94 18.15
C ALA A 394 5.88 -4.44 17.87
N ALA A 395 5.66 -5.21 18.92
CA ALA A 395 5.41 -6.62 18.80
C ALA A 395 4.15 -6.83 17.96
N LEU A 396 4.25 -7.63 16.89
CA LEU A 396 3.10 -7.90 16.01
C LEU A 396 2.52 -9.26 16.36
N GLN A 397 1.21 -9.34 16.49
CA GLN A 397 0.42 -10.57 16.57
C GLN A 397 -0.14 -10.87 15.18
N ILE A 398 0.46 -11.83 14.49
CA ILE A 398 0.08 -12.24 13.14
C ILE A 398 -0.67 -13.57 13.22
N GLY A 399 -1.91 -13.62 12.77
CA GLY A 399 -2.66 -14.87 12.66
C GLY A 399 -2.55 -15.45 11.26
N VAL A 400 -2.31 -16.76 11.14
CA VAL A 400 -2.45 -17.50 9.87
C VAL A 400 -3.66 -18.41 10.01
N VAL A 401 -4.68 -18.23 9.17
CA VAL A 401 -5.96 -18.95 9.30
C VAL A 401 -6.08 -20.04 8.25
N LEU A 402 -6.43 -21.26 8.68
CA LEU A 402 -6.76 -22.37 7.80
C LEU A 402 -7.83 -23.30 8.41
N THR A 403 -9.09 -23.13 8.03
CA THR A 403 -10.17 -24.07 8.40
C THR A 403 -10.56 -25.01 7.27
N TRP A 404 -10.08 -24.75 6.05
CA TRP A 404 -10.26 -25.59 4.88
C TRP A 404 -8.93 -25.66 4.12
N GLY A 405 -8.72 -26.74 3.36
CA GLY A 405 -7.46 -26.96 2.63
C GLY A 405 -6.56 -27.98 3.33
N THR A 406 -5.34 -28.12 2.80
CA THR A 406 -4.35 -29.12 3.28
C THR A 406 -3.05 -28.43 3.68
N ARG A 407 -2.07 -29.21 4.14
CA ARG A 407 -0.70 -28.75 4.40
C ARG A 407 -0.14 -27.82 3.32
N THR A 408 -0.44 -28.08 2.05
CA THR A 408 0.06 -27.30 0.91
C THR A 408 -0.40 -25.84 0.91
N HIS A 409 -1.49 -25.50 1.61
CA HIS A 409 -2.01 -24.14 1.71
C HIS A 409 -1.26 -23.29 2.74
N VAL A 410 -0.70 -23.91 3.78
CA VAL A 410 -0.16 -23.20 4.94
C VAL A 410 1.36 -23.36 5.10
N ALA A 411 1.93 -24.50 4.74
CA ALA A 411 3.37 -24.75 4.92
C ALA A 411 4.27 -23.70 4.24
N PRO A 412 4.02 -23.27 2.98
CA PRO A 412 4.84 -22.22 2.37
C PRO A 412 4.78 -20.88 3.11
N VAL A 413 3.63 -20.55 3.69
CA VAL A 413 3.45 -19.32 4.48
C VAL A 413 4.19 -19.42 5.80
N PHE A 414 4.13 -20.56 6.48
CA PHE A 414 4.92 -20.80 7.70
C PHE A 414 6.43 -20.69 7.43
N ASP A 415 6.91 -21.25 6.32
CA ASP A 415 8.30 -21.15 5.92
C ASP A 415 8.71 -19.69 5.62
N ALA A 416 7.82 -18.92 4.99
CA ALA A 416 8.04 -17.51 4.65
C ALA A 416 8.01 -16.58 5.87
N LEU A 417 7.19 -16.90 6.86
CA LEU A 417 7.06 -16.13 8.10
C LEU A 417 8.09 -16.53 9.16
N ARG A 418 8.92 -17.56 8.94
CA ARG A 418 9.95 -18.01 9.90
C ARG A 418 10.80 -16.86 10.47
N PRO A 419 11.31 -15.88 9.69
CA PRO A 419 12.08 -14.77 10.25
C PRO A 419 11.28 -13.89 11.22
N LEU A 420 9.97 -13.72 11.00
CA LEU A 420 9.09 -13.02 11.94
C LEU A 420 8.80 -13.88 13.16
N ALA A 421 8.43 -15.13 12.93
CA ALA A 421 8.02 -16.05 13.98
C ALA A 421 9.17 -16.40 14.95
N SER A 422 10.40 -16.45 14.43
CA SER A 422 11.63 -16.68 15.22
C SER A 422 12.21 -15.40 15.84
N SER A 423 11.62 -14.23 15.57
CA SER A 423 12.06 -12.97 16.20
C SER A 423 11.56 -12.90 17.64
N ALA A 424 12.34 -12.27 18.54
CA ALA A 424 11.91 -12.06 19.93
C ALA A 424 10.75 -11.06 20.06
N SER A 425 10.44 -10.30 19.01
CA SER A 425 9.45 -9.23 19.02
C SER A 425 8.11 -9.63 18.41
N HIS A 426 8.05 -10.52 17.43
CA HIS A 426 6.80 -10.86 16.74
C HIS A 426 6.31 -12.24 17.12
N ARG A 427 5.00 -12.45 17.07
CA ARG A 427 4.36 -13.73 17.30
C ARG A 427 3.48 -14.07 16.10
N VAL A 428 3.73 -15.23 15.52
CA VAL A 428 2.90 -15.79 14.43
C VAL A 428 2.12 -16.95 15.01
N THR A 429 0.80 -16.85 15.05
CA THR A 429 -0.10 -17.85 15.63
C THR A 429 -0.87 -18.53 14.51
N PHE A 430 -0.98 -19.86 14.55
CA PHE A 430 -1.84 -20.59 13.63
C PHE A 430 -3.25 -20.73 14.20
N LEU A 431 -4.26 -20.36 13.41
CA LEU A 431 -5.67 -20.50 13.74
C LEU A 431 -6.29 -21.54 12.80
N GLY A 432 -6.74 -22.66 13.34
CA GLY A 432 -7.28 -23.77 12.55
C GLY A 432 -8.41 -24.50 13.25
N THR A 433 -9.04 -25.43 12.54
CA THR A 433 -9.97 -26.39 13.14
C THR A 433 -9.21 -27.46 13.94
N ALA A 434 -9.93 -28.26 14.73
CA ALA A 434 -9.32 -29.41 15.41
C ALA A 434 -8.66 -30.40 14.42
N GLN A 435 -9.21 -30.54 13.21
CA GLN A 435 -8.62 -31.38 12.16
C GLN A 435 -7.31 -30.83 11.62
N ASN A 436 -7.17 -29.50 11.51
CA ASN A 436 -6.02 -28.88 10.85
C ASN A 436 -4.91 -28.45 11.81
N ALA A 437 -5.18 -28.42 13.11
CA ALA A 437 -4.25 -27.99 14.16
C ALA A 437 -2.85 -28.63 14.06
N HIS A 438 -2.80 -29.91 13.68
CA HIS A 438 -1.56 -30.69 13.55
C HIS A 438 -0.57 -30.15 12.49
N TYR A 439 -1.00 -29.31 11.55
CA TYR A 439 -0.09 -28.73 10.56
C TYR A 439 0.95 -27.78 11.17
N ALA A 440 0.69 -27.23 12.36
CA ALA A 440 1.66 -26.40 13.08
C ALA A 440 2.78 -27.24 13.75
N ASP A 441 2.56 -28.54 13.99
CA ASP A 441 3.50 -29.40 14.74
C ASP A 441 4.87 -29.51 14.06
N GLU A 442 4.89 -29.39 12.73
CA GLU A 442 6.11 -29.46 11.92
C GLU A 442 6.86 -28.12 11.81
N SER A 443 6.27 -27.03 12.33
CA SER A 443 6.82 -25.67 12.25
C SER A 443 7.00 -25.11 13.66
N PRO A 444 8.07 -25.49 14.39
CA PRO A 444 8.23 -25.16 15.81
C PRO A 444 8.35 -23.65 16.09
N TRP A 445 8.59 -22.84 15.06
CA TRP A 445 8.58 -21.37 15.16
C TRP A 445 7.18 -20.76 15.14
N ILE A 446 6.14 -21.51 14.75
CA ILE A 446 4.76 -21.05 14.77
C ILE A 446 4.20 -21.26 16.18
N ALA A 447 3.67 -20.20 16.78
CA ALA A 447 2.99 -20.30 18.06
C ALA A 447 1.76 -21.20 17.91
N GLY A 448 1.62 -22.11 18.89
CA GLY A 448 0.77 -23.31 18.80
C GLY A 448 -0.66 -23.08 18.28
N PRO A 449 -1.28 -24.14 17.75
CA PRO A 449 -2.56 -24.04 17.07
C PRO A 449 -3.66 -23.55 18.02
N VAL A 450 -4.23 -22.40 17.72
CA VAL A 450 -5.46 -21.92 18.34
C VAL A 450 -6.62 -22.57 17.60
N VAL A 451 -7.26 -23.52 18.27
CA VAL A 451 -8.45 -24.18 17.74
C VAL A 451 -9.61 -23.19 17.74
N VAL A 452 -10.06 -22.79 16.54
CA VAL A 452 -11.22 -21.91 16.37
C VAL A 452 -12.47 -22.69 16.76
N ARG A 453 -12.99 -22.44 17.95
CA ARG A 453 -14.17 -23.14 18.47
C ARG A 453 -15.41 -22.75 17.66
N GLU A 454 -16.33 -23.70 17.48
CA GLU A 454 -17.60 -23.50 16.78
C GLU A 454 -17.48 -23.22 15.26
N SER A 455 -16.28 -23.25 14.68
CA SER A 455 -16.11 -23.19 13.23
C SER A 455 -16.70 -24.42 12.56
N CYS A 456 -17.48 -24.20 11.51
CA CYS A 456 -17.94 -25.22 10.59
C CYS A 456 -16.79 -25.73 9.71
N GLU A 457 -16.75 -27.05 9.56
CA GLU A 457 -15.83 -27.74 8.66
C GLU A 457 -16.55 -28.06 7.35
N VAL A 458 -15.85 -27.88 6.22
CA VAL A 458 -16.40 -28.09 4.89
C VAL A 458 -16.72 -29.57 4.69
N GLN A 459 -18.00 -29.93 4.73
CA GLN A 459 -18.45 -31.32 4.54
C GLN A 459 -18.59 -31.68 3.05
N GLY A 460 -18.39 -32.98 2.74
CA GLY A 460 -18.64 -33.53 1.40
C GLY A 460 -17.55 -33.24 0.37
N TYR A 461 -16.40 -32.68 0.76
CA TYR A 461 -15.25 -32.47 -0.12
C TYR A 461 -14.76 -33.77 -0.78
N ASP A 462 -14.76 -34.88 -0.03
CA ASP A 462 -14.41 -36.21 -0.55
C ASP A 462 -15.28 -36.61 -1.76
N ALA A 463 -16.54 -36.17 -1.83
CA ALA A 463 -17.39 -36.45 -2.98
C ALA A 463 -16.98 -35.62 -4.21
N ILE A 464 -16.57 -34.36 -4.02
CA ILE A 464 -16.04 -33.51 -5.11
C ILE A 464 -14.73 -34.09 -5.63
N LEU A 465 -13.82 -34.47 -4.71
CA LEU A 465 -12.57 -35.14 -5.06
C LEU A 465 -12.81 -36.43 -5.82
N ARG A 466 -13.66 -37.32 -5.31
CA ARG A 466 -14.01 -38.57 -5.99
C ARG A 466 -14.53 -38.32 -7.39
N ALA A 467 -15.36 -37.30 -7.59
CA ALA A 467 -15.86 -36.96 -8.92
C ALA A 467 -14.71 -36.56 -9.86
N VAL A 468 -13.78 -35.70 -9.44
CA VAL A 468 -12.68 -35.24 -10.33
C VAL A 468 -11.58 -36.28 -10.54
N THR A 469 -11.47 -37.25 -9.64
CA THR A 469 -10.50 -38.35 -9.73
C THR A 469 -11.01 -39.55 -10.52
N GLN A 470 -12.27 -39.56 -10.97
CA GLN A 470 -12.78 -40.58 -11.89
C GLN A 470 -12.11 -40.49 -13.26
N ILE A 471 -11.82 -41.66 -13.85
CA ILE A 471 -11.24 -41.77 -15.19
C ILE A 471 -12.33 -41.94 -16.24
N ASP A 472 -13.48 -42.49 -15.90
CA ASP A 472 -14.49 -42.81 -16.92
C ASP A 472 -15.30 -41.58 -17.36
N GLU A 473 -15.25 -40.49 -16.58
CA GLU A 473 -15.94 -39.23 -16.89
C GLU A 473 -14.97 -38.04 -16.89
N ARG A 474 -15.09 -37.20 -17.92
CA ARG A 474 -14.34 -35.95 -17.98
C ARG A 474 -15.02 -34.91 -17.10
N VAL A 475 -14.34 -34.47 -16.04
CA VAL A 475 -14.83 -33.38 -15.19
C VAL A 475 -14.18 -32.06 -15.57
N GLU A 476 -15.02 -31.05 -15.82
CA GLU A 476 -14.55 -29.69 -16.08
C GLU A 476 -14.11 -29.01 -14.78
N ASN A 477 -12.90 -28.42 -14.78
CA ASN A 477 -12.34 -27.68 -13.64
C ASN A 477 -13.29 -26.57 -13.13
N THR A 478 -13.99 -25.90 -14.04
CA THR A 478 -14.97 -24.84 -13.73
C THR A 478 -16.15 -25.37 -12.91
N ALA A 479 -16.71 -26.52 -13.28
CA ALA A 479 -17.80 -27.17 -12.54
C ALA A 479 -17.34 -27.70 -11.18
N MET A 480 -16.08 -28.12 -11.06
CA MET A 480 -15.47 -28.47 -9.77
C MET A 480 -15.37 -27.22 -8.87
N PHE A 481 -14.77 -26.12 -9.36
CA PHE A 481 -14.62 -24.90 -8.55
C PHE A 481 -15.96 -24.32 -8.12
N ALA A 482 -16.97 -24.30 -8.99
CA ALA A 482 -18.32 -23.86 -8.62
C ALA A 482 -18.87 -24.65 -7.42
N ARG A 483 -18.75 -25.99 -7.45
CA ARG A 483 -19.17 -26.86 -6.35
C ARG A 483 -18.31 -26.67 -5.10
N LEU A 484 -17.00 -26.45 -5.26
CA LEU A 484 -16.10 -26.20 -4.13
C LEU A 484 -16.48 -24.90 -3.41
N PHE A 485 -16.66 -23.79 -4.13
CA PHE A 485 -17.07 -22.52 -3.54
C PHE A 485 -18.42 -22.63 -2.82
N GLN A 486 -19.40 -23.32 -3.42
CA GLN A 486 -20.68 -23.60 -2.76
C GLN A 486 -20.50 -24.28 -1.39
N ARG A 487 -19.65 -25.32 -1.32
CA ARG A 487 -19.37 -26.03 -0.07
C ARG A 487 -18.62 -25.20 0.95
N ILE A 488 -17.65 -24.39 0.53
CA ILE A 488 -16.95 -23.47 1.43
C ILE A 488 -17.94 -22.44 2.01
N HIS A 489 -18.81 -21.89 1.16
CA HIS A 489 -19.82 -20.91 1.56
C HIS A 489 -20.94 -21.51 2.43
N ASP A 490 -21.18 -22.83 2.41
CA ASP A 490 -22.12 -23.48 3.33
C ASP A 490 -21.70 -23.29 4.80
N CYS A 491 -20.40 -23.13 5.07
CA CYS A 491 -19.86 -22.85 6.40
C CYS A 491 -19.75 -21.36 6.74
N TYR A 492 -20.12 -20.46 5.84
CA TYR A 492 -19.86 -19.01 5.98
C TYR A 492 -20.47 -18.42 7.25
N GLU A 493 -21.75 -18.71 7.53
CA GLU A 493 -22.47 -18.12 8.67
C GLU A 493 -21.97 -18.61 10.04
N ALA A 494 -21.42 -19.82 10.10
CA ALA A 494 -20.79 -20.34 11.31
C ALA A 494 -19.36 -19.79 11.49
N ASN A 495 -18.60 -19.68 10.39
CA ASN A 495 -17.19 -19.32 10.45
C ASN A 495 -16.94 -17.83 10.71
N VAL A 496 -17.76 -16.92 10.15
CA VAL A 496 -17.55 -15.48 10.36
C VAL A 496 -17.56 -15.10 11.85
N PRO A 497 -18.59 -15.44 12.66
CA PRO A 497 -18.59 -15.14 14.08
C PRO A 497 -17.44 -15.80 14.85
N ALA A 498 -17.13 -17.07 14.51
CA ALA A 498 -16.05 -17.82 15.14
C ALA A 498 -14.69 -17.14 14.90
N TYR A 499 -14.42 -16.68 13.69
CA TYR A 499 -13.23 -15.90 13.36
C TYR A 499 -13.20 -14.54 14.05
N MET A 500 -14.29 -13.79 14.04
CA MET A 500 -14.36 -12.50 14.72
C MET A 500 -14.04 -12.66 16.22
N SER A 501 -14.52 -13.74 16.84
CA SER A 501 -14.21 -14.09 18.24
C SER A 501 -12.72 -14.39 18.42
N ALA A 502 -12.15 -15.26 17.57
CA ALA A 502 -10.75 -15.63 17.65
C ALA A 502 -9.80 -14.43 17.40
N PHE A 503 -10.10 -13.56 16.43
CA PHE A 503 -9.28 -12.40 16.10
C PHE A 503 -9.23 -11.39 17.26
N ARG A 504 -10.37 -11.21 17.96
CA ARG A 504 -10.45 -10.37 19.17
C ARG A 504 -9.74 -10.99 20.36
N ALA A 505 -9.88 -12.31 20.55
CA ALA A 505 -9.28 -13.04 21.66
C ALA A 505 -7.74 -13.03 21.58
N GLU A 506 -7.19 -13.31 20.40
CA GLU A 506 -5.75 -13.32 20.15
C GLU A 506 -5.16 -11.92 19.92
N ARG A 507 -6.01 -10.88 19.81
CA ARG A 507 -5.61 -9.48 19.55
C ARG A 507 -4.70 -9.34 18.33
N LEU A 508 -5.12 -9.93 17.22
CA LEU A 508 -4.31 -9.97 15.99
C LEU A 508 -4.21 -8.57 15.35
N ASP A 509 -2.99 -8.17 15.00
CA ASP A 509 -2.70 -6.94 14.22
C ASP A 509 -2.95 -7.17 12.73
N LEU A 510 -2.61 -8.36 12.25
CA LEU A 510 -2.83 -8.78 10.86
C LEU A 510 -3.22 -10.26 10.83
N VAL A 511 -4.13 -10.61 9.92
CA VAL A 511 -4.49 -11.99 9.60
C VAL A 511 -4.13 -12.33 8.15
N VAL A 512 -3.53 -13.50 7.97
CA VAL A 512 -3.29 -14.12 6.66
C VAL A 512 -4.39 -15.16 6.44
N CYS A 513 -5.34 -14.83 5.56
CA CYS A 513 -6.41 -15.73 5.15
C CYS A 513 -6.04 -16.47 3.87
N ASP A 514 -6.44 -17.73 3.73
CA ASP A 514 -6.43 -18.38 2.43
C ASP A 514 -7.36 -17.65 1.45
N PHE A 515 -6.96 -17.49 0.18
CA PHE A 515 -7.73 -16.72 -0.80
C PHE A 515 -9.11 -17.29 -1.16
N PHE A 516 -9.39 -18.55 -0.81
CA PHE A 516 -10.73 -19.12 -0.95
C PHE A 516 -11.60 -18.93 0.30
N ASP A 517 -11.02 -18.59 1.46
CA ASP A 517 -11.76 -18.48 2.72
C ASP A 517 -12.44 -17.12 2.86
N ARG A 518 -13.60 -17.01 2.22
CA ARG A 518 -14.40 -15.79 2.23
C ARG A 518 -14.84 -15.36 3.64
N ALA A 519 -15.11 -16.31 4.52
CA ALA A 519 -15.52 -16.00 5.88
C ALA A 519 -14.37 -15.33 6.67
N CYS A 520 -13.13 -15.78 6.47
CA CYS A 520 -11.96 -15.17 7.09
C CYS A 520 -11.75 -13.71 6.65
N MET A 521 -11.89 -13.45 5.35
CA MET A 521 -11.74 -12.10 4.78
C MET A 521 -12.79 -11.12 5.32
N ASP A 522 -14.07 -11.52 5.30
CA ASP A 522 -15.16 -10.67 5.78
C ASP A 522 -15.11 -10.49 7.30
N ALA A 523 -14.67 -11.50 8.06
CA ALA A 523 -14.40 -11.38 9.49
C ALA A 523 -13.30 -10.35 9.80
N ALA A 524 -12.20 -10.37 9.02
CA ALA A 524 -11.11 -9.40 9.16
C ALA A 524 -11.59 -7.95 8.90
N ALA A 525 -12.40 -7.77 7.85
CA ALA A 525 -13.03 -6.48 7.57
C ALA A 525 -13.97 -6.04 8.71
N ALA A 526 -14.78 -6.95 9.24
CA ALA A 526 -15.73 -6.66 10.32
C ALA A 526 -15.04 -6.34 11.67
N THR A 527 -13.88 -6.93 11.96
CA THR A 527 -13.07 -6.61 13.14
C THR A 527 -12.08 -5.48 12.91
N ARG A 528 -11.97 -4.96 11.68
CA ARG A 528 -10.93 -3.99 11.26
C ARG A 528 -9.50 -4.49 11.53
N THR A 529 -9.30 -5.80 11.43
CA THR A 529 -7.98 -6.44 11.49
C THR A 529 -7.33 -6.33 10.11
N ALA A 530 -6.03 -5.99 10.04
CA ALA A 530 -5.36 -5.90 8.74
C ALA A 530 -5.36 -7.27 8.04
N LEU A 531 -5.49 -7.29 6.71
CA LEU A 531 -5.67 -8.51 5.93
C LEU A 531 -4.55 -8.69 4.91
N ALA A 532 -3.98 -9.89 4.90
CA ALA A 532 -3.19 -10.42 3.80
C ALA A 532 -3.83 -11.74 3.30
N LEU A 533 -3.65 -12.03 2.02
CA LEU A 533 -4.20 -13.22 1.37
C LEU A 533 -3.07 -14.16 1.00
N SER A 534 -3.17 -15.43 1.39
CA SER A 534 -2.29 -16.49 0.92
C SER A 534 -2.87 -17.11 -0.36
N ALA A 535 -2.09 -17.10 -1.43
CA ALA A 535 -2.40 -17.80 -2.68
C ALA A 535 -1.41 -18.94 -2.89
N PRO A 536 -1.75 -20.19 -2.51
CA PRO A 536 -0.83 -21.33 -2.55
C PRO A 536 -0.65 -21.94 -3.95
N LEU A 537 -1.40 -21.47 -4.94
CA LEU A 537 -1.47 -22.06 -6.29
C LEU A 537 -0.52 -21.41 -7.31
N GLY A 538 0.41 -20.54 -6.92
CA GLY A 538 1.15 -19.71 -7.89
C GLY A 538 0.53 -18.31 -8.03
N MET A 539 0.81 -17.66 -9.16
CA MET A 539 0.19 -16.37 -9.50
C MET A 539 -1.15 -16.52 -10.24
N TYR A 540 -1.79 -17.69 -10.18
CA TYR A 540 -3.09 -17.91 -10.84
C TYR A 540 -4.23 -17.19 -10.11
N GLY A 541 -5.14 -16.59 -10.86
CA GLY A 541 -6.23 -15.77 -10.35
C GLY A 541 -5.78 -14.42 -9.77
N VAL A 542 -4.49 -14.12 -9.76
CA VAL A 542 -3.88 -12.97 -9.08
C VAL A 542 -3.27 -12.03 -10.12
N GLY A 543 -3.92 -10.88 -10.35
CA GLY A 543 -3.38 -9.76 -11.15
C GLY A 543 -3.17 -10.02 -12.65
N THR A 544 -3.98 -10.87 -13.28
CA THR A 544 -3.75 -11.21 -14.69
C THR A 544 -4.09 -10.10 -15.66
N ALA A 545 -3.16 -9.85 -16.58
CA ALA A 545 -3.54 -9.32 -17.86
C ALA A 545 -4.31 -10.42 -18.61
N TRP A 546 -5.58 -10.15 -18.92
CA TRP A 546 -6.55 -10.87 -19.76
C TRP A 546 -6.05 -11.64 -21.00
N PHE A 547 -4.77 -11.56 -21.37
CA PHE A 547 -4.16 -12.28 -22.48
C PHE A 547 -3.18 -13.40 -22.08
N VAL A 548 -2.87 -13.55 -20.79
CA VAL A 548 -2.06 -14.67 -20.25
C VAL A 548 -3.02 -15.77 -19.76
N PRO A 549 -2.80 -17.06 -20.11
CA PRO A 549 -3.61 -18.16 -19.62
C PRO A 549 -3.66 -18.22 -18.08
N ASP A 550 -4.85 -18.50 -17.53
CA ASP A 550 -5.09 -18.51 -16.08
C ASP A 550 -6.09 -19.61 -15.69
N ILE A 551 -6.09 -20.03 -14.42
CA ILE A 551 -7.02 -21.04 -13.91
C ILE A 551 -8.49 -20.61 -14.04
N PHE A 552 -8.75 -19.29 -14.02
CA PHE A 552 -10.05 -18.69 -14.27
C PHE A 552 -10.16 -18.04 -15.66
N ALA A 553 -9.24 -18.36 -16.57
CA ALA A 553 -9.27 -18.01 -17.99
C ALA A 553 -8.49 -19.05 -18.82
N PRO A 554 -9.05 -20.26 -19.08
CA PRO A 554 -8.39 -21.33 -19.80
C PRO A 554 -8.34 -20.97 -21.28
N ALA A 555 -7.44 -20.06 -21.64
CA ALA A 555 -6.97 -19.99 -23.01
C ALA A 555 -6.15 -21.26 -23.31
N PRO A 556 -6.14 -21.75 -24.57
CA PRO A 556 -5.30 -22.87 -24.95
C PRO A 556 -3.85 -22.56 -24.58
N ILE A 557 -3.30 -23.44 -23.75
CA ILE A 557 -2.04 -23.28 -23.03
C ILE A 557 -0.84 -23.51 -23.98
N GLU A 558 -1.10 -23.71 -25.27
CA GLU A 558 -0.10 -23.95 -26.32
C GLU A 558 0.74 -22.71 -26.63
N HIS A 559 0.27 -21.51 -26.25
CA HIS A 559 0.99 -20.25 -26.44
C HIS A 559 0.91 -19.36 -25.18
N TRP A 560 2.06 -18.77 -24.83
CA TRP A 560 2.20 -17.79 -23.74
C TRP A 560 1.28 -16.56 -23.87
N VAL A 561 0.74 -16.30 -25.07
CA VAL A 561 -0.21 -15.22 -25.36
C VAL A 561 -1.38 -15.79 -26.14
N ALA A 562 -2.57 -15.74 -25.55
CA ALA A 562 -3.80 -16.21 -26.19
C ALA A 562 -4.25 -15.27 -27.31
N SER A 563 -4.59 -15.82 -28.49
CA SER A 563 -5.21 -15.03 -29.57
C SER A 563 -6.58 -14.48 -29.14
N PRO A 564 -7.08 -13.39 -29.77
CA PRO A 564 -8.40 -12.84 -29.46
C PRO A 564 -9.53 -13.88 -29.50
N TRP A 565 -9.49 -14.80 -30.47
CA TRP A 565 -10.48 -15.87 -30.61
C TRP A 565 -10.42 -16.89 -29.46
N GLN A 566 -9.21 -17.27 -29.06
CA GLN A 566 -9.00 -18.18 -27.94
C GLN A 566 -9.49 -17.56 -26.62
N ARG A 567 -9.28 -16.26 -26.43
CA ARG A 567 -9.80 -15.51 -25.27
C ARG A 567 -11.33 -15.49 -25.25
N ALA A 568 -11.96 -15.23 -26.39
CA ALA A 568 -13.42 -15.27 -26.51
C ALA A 568 -13.98 -16.68 -26.23
N LYS A 569 -13.34 -17.73 -26.75
CA LYS A 569 -13.71 -19.12 -26.47
C LYS A 569 -13.57 -19.46 -24.98
N ALA A 570 -12.50 -19.01 -24.33
CA ALA A 570 -12.27 -19.22 -22.90
C ALA A 570 -13.35 -18.53 -22.05
N LEU A 571 -13.70 -17.29 -22.36
CA LEU A 571 -14.78 -16.56 -21.69
C LEU A 571 -16.14 -17.25 -21.88
N TRP A 572 -16.43 -17.73 -23.09
CA TRP A 572 -17.65 -18.49 -23.36
C TRP A 572 -17.72 -19.80 -22.56
N ALA A 573 -16.61 -20.54 -22.49
CA ALA A 573 -16.51 -21.75 -21.67
C ALA A 573 -16.69 -21.46 -20.16
N MET A 574 -16.39 -20.23 -19.73
CA MET A 574 -16.61 -19.78 -18.35
C MET A 574 -18.05 -19.38 -18.04
N ALA A 575 -18.90 -19.15 -19.04
CA ALA A 575 -20.23 -18.58 -18.82
C ALA A 575 -21.07 -19.35 -17.77
N PRO A 576 -21.07 -20.70 -17.74
CA PRO A 576 -21.77 -21.45 -16.69
C PRO A 576 -21.18 -21.21 -15.29
N PHE A 577 -19.85 -21.11 -15.19
CA PHE A 577 -19.17 -20.78 -13.94
C PHE A 577 -19.49 -19.37 -13.46
N ILE A 578 -19.44 -18.38 -14.36
CA ILE A 578 -19.81 -16.99 -14.06
C ILE A 578 -21.26 -16.92 -13.57
N ALA A 579 -22.19 -17.60 -14.24
CA ALA A 579 -23.59 -17.65 -13.82
C ALA A 579 -23.74 -18.27 -12.41
N SER A 580 -23.01 -19.35 -12.13
CA SER A 580 -22.98 -19.97 -10.79
C SER A 580 -22.42 -19.01 -9.73
N MET A 581 -21.37 -18.24 -10.06
CA MET A 581 -20.77 -17.30 -9.13
C MET A 581 -21.67 -16.09 -8.84
N ILE A 582 -22.45 -15.61 -9.81
CA ILE A 582 -23.46 -14.55 -9.56
C ILE A 582 -24.51 -15.02 -8.54
N GLY A 583 -24.94 -16.27 -8.65
CA GLY A 583 -25.85 -16.90 -7.67
C GLY A 583 -25.22 -16.97 -6.28
N GLU A 584 -23.96 -17.42 -6.20
CA GLU A 584 -23.23 -17.49 -4.93
C GLU A 584 -22.96 -16.11 -4.32
N SER A 585 -22.62 -15.08 -5.10
CA SER A 585 -22.47 -13.70 -4.61
C SER A 585 -23.77 -13.18 -4.01
N SER A 586 -24.91 -13.49 -4.62
CA SER A 586 -26.23 -13.13 -4.08
C SER A 586 -26.51 -13.85 -2.75
N ARG A 587 -26.13 -15.14 -2.65
CA ARG A 587 -26.24 -15.93 -1.41
C ARG A 587 -25.34 -15.36 -0.30
N LEU A 588 -24.09 -15.02 -0.60
CA LEU A 588 -23.16 -14.39 0.33
C LEU A 588 -23.69 -13.05 0.85
N GLN A 589 -24.22 -12.18 -0.02
CA GLN A 589 -24.83 -10.91 0.40
C GLN A 589 -26.04 -11.11 1.32
N ALA A 590 -26.83 -12.17 1.11
CA ALA A 590 -27.92 -12.52 2.02
C ALA A 590 -27.38 -12.96 3.39
N MET A 591 -26.34 -13.80 3.42
CA MET A 591 -25.69 -14.24 4.66
C MET A 591 -25.02 -13.09 5.42
N GLN A 592 -24.32 -12.18 4.73
CA GLN A 592 -23.77 -10.96 5.33
C GLN A 592 -24.85 -10.11 6.02
N ARG A 593 -26.02 -9.96 5.39
CA ARG A 593 -27.17 -9.24 5.97
C ARG A 593 -27.76 -9.97 7.18
N ARG A 594 -27.86 -11.31 7.15
CA ARG A 594 -28.33 -12.10 8.30
C ARG A 594 -27.41 -12.00 9.51
N LEU A 595 -26.10 -11.89 9.27
CA LEU A 595 -25.09 -11.65 10.29
C LEU A 595 -24.97 -10.17 10.72
N ALA A 596 -25.74 -9.27 10.11
CA ALA A 596 -25.69 -7.82 10.37
C ALA A 596 -24.27 -7.21 10.25
N LEU A 597 -23.48 -7.65 9.27
CA LEU A 597 -22.13 -7.12 9.06
C LEU A 597 -22.18 -5.72 8.45
N GLU A 598 -21.54 -4.75 9.10
CA GLU A 598 -21.40 -3.36 8.61
C GLU A 598 -20.18 -3.21 7.67
N ILE A 599 -20.08 -4.05 6.65
CA ILE A 599 -18.98 -4.04 5.66
C ILE A 599 -19.53 -3.94 4.23
N PRO A 600 -18.81 -3.30 3.29
CA PRO A 600 -19.20 -3.33 1.89
C PRO A 600 -19.05 -4.74 1.32
N PHE A 601 -19.97 -5.13 0.44
CA PHE A 601 -19.80 -6.36 -0.33
C PHE A 601 -18.74 -6.15 -1.42
N ILE A 602 -17.63 -6.86 -1.27
CA ILE A 602 -16.50 -6.87 -2.22
C ILE A 602 -16.51 -8.21 -2.96
N GLU A 603 -16.27 -8.27 -4.26
CA GLU A 603 -16.18 -9.56 -4.97
C GLU A 603 -14.86 -10.29 -4.66
N ALA A 604 -14.82 -11.62 -4.75
CA ALA A 604 -13.60 -12.39 -4.44
C ALA A 604 -12.37 -11.94 -5.26
N CYS A 605 -12.56 -11.61 -6.54
CA CYS A 605 -11.49 -11.07 -7.40
C CYS A 605 -11.03 -9.67 -6.99
N GLU A 606 -11.91 -8.87 -6.39
CA GLU A 606 -11.59 -7.52 -5.95
C GLU A 606 -10.73 -7.55 -4.68
N TYR A 607 -10.96 -8.51 -3.77
CA TYR A 607 -10.09 -8.75 -2.62
C TYR A 607 -8.62 -8.93 -3.04
N LEU A 608 -8.36 -9.71 -4.09
CA LEU A 608 -7.02 -9.93 -4.65
C LEU A 608 -6.40 -8.66 -5.28
N GLN A 609 -7.22 -7.70 -5.70
CA GLN A 609 -6.76 -6.44 -6.31
C GLN A 609 -6.52 -5.34 -5.28
N THR A 610 -7.18 -5.39 -4.12
CA THR A 610 -7.16 -4.31 -3.12
C THR A 610 -6.42 -4.66 -1.83
N HIS A 611 -5.92 -5.89 -1.66
CA HIS A 611 -5.20 -6.33 -0.47
C HIS A 611 -3.80 -6.87 -0.79
N LEU A 612 -2.98 -7.04 0.25
CA LEU A 612 -1.69 -7.72 0.11
C LEU A 612 -1.95 -9.20 -0.22
N VAL A 613 -1.36 -9.70 -1.29
CA VAL A 613 -1.42 -11.11 -1.71
C VAL A 613 -0.01 -11.70 -1.66
N LEU A 614 0.16 -12.74 -0.85
CA LEU A 614 1.35 -13.57 -0.80
C LEU A 614 1.15 -14.75 -1.75
N ALA A 615 1.75 -14.69 -2.93
CA ALA A 615 1.60 -15.70 -3.97
C ALA A 615 2.77 -16.69 -3.92
N HIS A 616 2.53 -17.93 -3.48
CA HIS A 616 3.57 -18.96 -3.47
C HIS A 616 3.90 -19.36 -4.90
N ASN A 617 5.07 -18.98 -5.38
CA ASN A 617 5.49 -19.07 -6.78
C ASN A 617 6.90 -19.66 -6.91
N LEU A 618 7.23 -20.21 -8.08
CA LEU A 618 8.52 -20.71 -8.50
C LEU A 618 8.86 -19.88 -9.72
N ILE A 619 9.54 -18.76 -9.48
CA ILE A 619 9.90 -17.83 -10.55
C ILE A 619 10.70 -18.58 -11.62
N GLY A 620 10.31 -18.41 -12.88
CA GLY A 620 10.93 -19.07 -14.02
C GLY A 620 10.22 -20.34 -14.50
N LEU A 621 9.32 -20.94 -13.70
CA LEU A 621 8.41 -21.97 -14.18
C LEU A 621 7.21 -21.33 -14.92
N GLU A 622 6.59 -20.34 -14.28
CA GLU A 622 5.46 -19.56 -14.81
C GLU A 622 5.89 -18.46 -15.80
N PRO A 623 4.98 -17.94 -16.66
CA PRO A 623 5.29 -16.83 -17.55
C PRO A 623 5.63 -15.57 -16.76
N ALA A 624 6.61 -14.82 -17.24
CA ALA A 624 6.84 -13.46 -16.76
C ALA A 624 5.62 -12.57 -17.07
N ARG A 625 5.14 -11.83 -16.07
CA ARG A 625 3.98 -10.93 -16.18
C ARG A 625 4.17 -9.67 -15.34
N SER A 626 3.48 -8.59 -15.71
CA SER A 626 3.44 -7.38 -14.87
C SER A 626 2.58 -7.64 -13.64
N LEU A 627 3.15 -7.43 -12.45
CA LEU A 627 2.44 -7.57 -11.19
C LEU A 627 2.35 -6.22 -10.49
N PRO A 628 1.22 -5.90 -9.85
CA PRO A 628 1.13 -4.74 -8.98
C PRO A 628 1.87 -4.99 -7.66
N ASN A 629 2.24 -3.91 -6.97
CA ASN A 629 3.06 -4.00 -5.75
C ASN A 629 2.36 -4.70 -4.57
N ASN A 630 1.03 -4.83 -4.60
CA ASN A 630 0.27 -5.57 -3.59
C ASN A 630 0.35 -7.09 -3.79
N ILE A 631 0.88 -7.57 -4.91
CA ILE A 631 1.10 -9.00 -5.17
C ILE A 631 2.58 -9.31 -4.97
N VAL A 632 2.88 -10.08 -3.93
CA VAL A 632 4.23 -10.48 -3.55
C VAL A 632 4.42 -11.95 -3.90
N PRO A 633 5.01 -12.27 -5.06
CA PRO A 633 5.41 -13.63 -5.36
C PRO A 633 6.57 -14.02 -4.44
N PHE A 634 6.49 -15.20 -3.86
CA PHE A 634 7.51 -15.72 -2.96
C PHE A 634 7.68 -17.22 -3.14
N GLY A 635 8.88 -17.71 -2.87
CA GLY A 635 9.21 -19.12 -2.89
C GLY A 635 9.95 -19.57 -4.16
N PRO A 636 10.26 -20.88 -4.23
CA PRO A 636 10.24 -21.83 -3.11
C PRO A 636 11.05 -21.36 -1.91
N ILE A 637 10.69 -21.84 -0.72
CA ILE A 637 11.51 -21.71 0.48
C ILE A 637 11.96 -23.09 0.93
N VAL A 638 13.26 -23.20 1.21
CA VAL A 638 13.91 -24.42 1.65
C VAL A 638 14.67 -24.15 2.93
N HIS A 639 14.31 -24.90 3.97
CA HIS A 639 14.98 -24.92 5.26
C HIS A 639 15.63 -26.30 5.44
N ASP A 640 16.82 -26.49 4.86
CA ASP A 640 17.52 -27.79 4.88
C ASP A 640 17.81 -28.27 6.31
N ASP A 641 17.96 -27.33 7.25
CA ASP A 641 18.22 -27.54 8.67
C ASP A 641 17.03 -28.16 9.42
N THR A 642 15.81 -28.01 8.91
CA THR A 642 14.58 -28.49 9.56
C THR A 642 13.92 -29.64 8.80
N LEU A 643 14.51 -30.09 7.69
CA LEU A 643 13.96 -31.22 6.95
C LEU A 643 14.10 -32.51 7.75
N PRO A 644 12.99 -33.20 8.08
CA PRO A 644 13.05 -34.47 8.78
C PRO A 644 13.97 -35.46 8.06
N SER A 645 14.68 -36.29 8.82
CA SER A 645 15.43 -37.40 8.24
C SER A 645 14.46 -38.38 7.56
N LEU A 646 14.97 -39.14 6.60
CA LEU A 646 14.26 -40.35 6.18
C LEU A 646 14.29 -41.36 7.32
N GLU A 647 13.33 -42.29 7.29
CA GLU A 647 13.39 -43.47 8.13
C GLU A 647 14.74 -44.19 7.90
N PRO A 648 15.50 -44.56 8.95
CA PRO A 648 16.83 -45.13 8.79
C PRO A 648 16.87 -46.36 7.87
N ALA A 649 15.84 -47.20 7.91
CA ALA A 649 15.73 -48.37 7.04
C ALA A 649 15.56 -47.99 5.56
N LEU A 650 14.77 -46.95 5.28
CA LEU A 650 14.59 -46.43 3.92
C LEU A 650 15.87 -45.77 3.41
N GLN A 651 16.55 -44.98 4.25
CA GLN A 651 17.84 -44.37 3.93
C GLN A 651 18.87 -45.44 3.56
N ALA A 652 19.08 -46.44 4.43
CA ALA A 652 20.02 -47.54 4.17
C ALA A 652 19.68 -48.30 2.88
N SER A 653 18.39 -48.53 2.60
CA SER A 653 17.96 -49.17 1.36
C SER A 653 18.30 -48.32 0.12
N LEU A 654 18.15 -46.99 0.22
CA LEU A 654 18.49 -46.07 -0.87
C LEU A 654 20.00 -46.01 -1.13
N ASP A 655 20.81 -46.00 -0.07
CA ASP A 655 22.27 -46.04 -0.15
C ASP A 655 22.74 -47.32 -0.85
N GLU A 656 22.23 -48.48 -0.40
CA GLU A 656 22.51 -49.79 -0.99
C GLU A 656 22.13 -49.85 -2.49
N LEU A 657 20.97 -49.28 -2.85
CA LEU A 657 20.53 -49.22 -4.24
C LEU A 657 21.44 -48.32 -5.09
N HIS A 658 21.86 -47.17 -4.55
CA HIS A 658 22.73 -46.25 -5.25
C HIS A 658 24.09 -46.87 -5.57
N GLU A 659 24.70 -47.53 -4.58
CA GLU A 659 25.99 -48.22 -4.69
C GLU A 659 25.97 -49.33 -5.75
N ARG A 660 24.82 -50.01 -5.92
CA ARG A 660 24.62 -51.07 -6.92
C ARG A 660 24.27 -50.56 -8.32
N GLY A 661 24.36 -49.25 -8.57
CA GLY A 661 23.96 -48.66 -9.84
C GLY A 661 22.45 -48.69 -10.11
N THR A 662 21.63 -49.05 -9.12
CA THR A 662 20.18 -49.03 -9.23
C THR A 662 19.67 -47.60 -9.05
N ARG A 663 18.74 -47.18 -9.89
CA ARG A 663 18.14 -45.84 -9.83
C ARG A 663 16.68 -45.92 -9.42
N VAL A 664 16.23 -44.92 -8.68
CA VAL A 664 14.93 -44.89 -8.04
C VAL A 664 14.03 -43.88 -8.74
N VAL A 665 12.85 -44.34 -9.14
CA VAL A 665 11.77 -43.46 -9.57
C VAL A 665 10.79 -43.30 -8.41
N PHE A 666 10.58 -42.05 -8.02
CA PHE A 666 9.63 -41.74 -6.96
C PHE A 666 8.24 -41.48 -7.55
N VAL A 667 7.20 -42.10 -6.97
CA VAL A 667 5.81 -42.01 -7.45
C VAL A 667 4.95 -41.49 -6.31
N SER A 668 4.29 -40.35 -6.51
CA SER A 668 3.39 -39.74 -5.53
C SER A 668 2.34 -38.83 -6.17
N PHE A 669 1.07 -39.08 -5.86
CA PHE A 669 -0.08 -38.30 -6.34
C PHE A 669 -0.66 -37.38 -5.25
N GLY A 670 0.18 -37.02 -4.27
CA GLY A 670 -0.18 -36.10 -3.19
C GLY A 670 -1.03 -36.75 -2.10
N SER A 671 -1.67 -35.91 -1.27
CA SER A 671 -2.41 -36.37 -0.09
C SER A 671 -3.86 -36.80 -0.36
N MET A 672 -4.40 -36.48 -1.54
CA MET A 672 -5.83 -36.57 -1.84
C MET A 672 -6.17 -37.68 -2.84
N ILE A 673 -5.22 -38.08 -3.68
CA ILE A 673 -5.42 -39.09 -4.73
C ILE A 673 -4.82 -40.39 -4.23
N ASP A 674 -5.67 -41.37 -3.95
CA ASP A 674 -5.30 -42.68 -3.43
C ASP A 674 -6.15 -43.81 -4.06
N ALA A 675 -5.89 -45.06 -3.66
CA ALA A 675 -6.61 -46.22 -4.19
C ALA A 675 -8.14 -46.19 -3.92
N THR A 676 -8.60 -45.47 -2.91
CA THR A 676 -10.03 -45.29 -2.61
C THR A 676 -10.63 -44.18 -3.46
N ALA A 677 -9.89 -43.10 -3.69
CA ALA A 677 -10.37 -41.97 -4.48
C ALA A 677 -10.37 -42.26 -6.00
N ALA A 678 -9.40 -43.03 -6.50
CA ALA A 678 -9.21 -43.29 -7.92
C ALA A 678 -8.86 -44.76 -8.21
N PRO A 679 -9.76 -45.73 -7.94
CA PRO A 679 -9.43 -47.16 -7.99
C PRO A 679 -8.96 -47.63 -9.38
N ALA A 680 -9.69 -47.26 -10.45
CA ALA A 680 -9.30 -47.59 -11.83
C ALA A 680 -7.91 -47.02 -12.19
N PHE A 681 -7.59 -45.83 -11.67
CA PHE A 681 -6.31 -45.17 -11.94
C PHE A 681 -5.19 -45.92 -11.23
N TYR A 682 -5.43 -46.31 -9.98
CA TYR A 682 -4.45 -47.06 -9.18
C TYR A 682 -4.16 -48.44 -9.74
N VAL A 683 -5.14 -49.11 -10.36
CA VAL A 683 -4.90 -50.36 -11.11
C VAL A 683 -3.96 -50.10 -12.30
N LYS A 684 -4.26 -49.08 -13.09
CA LYS A 684 -3.47 -48.69 -14.27
C LYS A 684 -2.06 -48.24 -13.90
N LEU A 685 -1.93 -47.47 -12.82
CA LEU A 685 -0.66 -47.04 -12.24
C LEU A 685 0.14 -48.23 -11.71
N GLY A 686 -0.51 -49.21 -11.08
CA GLY A 686 0.13 -50.45 -10.66
C GLY A 686 0.73 -51.23 -11.82
N ALA A 687 0.03 -51.30 -12.95
CA ALA A 687 0.54 -51.89 -14.18
C ALA A 687 1.74 -51.10 -14.74
N ALA A 688 1.70 -49.77 -14.68
CA ALA A 688 2.81 -48.91 -15.09
C ALA A 688 4.05 -49.07 -14.20
N VAL A 689 3.87 -49.12 -12.88
CA VAL A 689 4.94 -49.40 -11.90
C VAL A 689 5.55 -50.77 -12.14
N LYS A 690 4.73 -51.80 -12.37
CA LYS A 690 5.22 -53.14 -12.75
C LYS A 690 6.05 -53.08 -14.03
N THR A 691 5.55 -52.40 -15.05
CA THR A 691 6.23 -52.24 -16.35
C THR A 691 7.59 -51.56 -16.15
N LEU A 692 7.66 -50.50 -15.35
CA LEU A 692 8.89 -49.80 -15.01
C LEU A 692 9.91 -50.68 -14.27
N LEU A 693 9.46 -51.54 -13.35
CA LEU A 693 10.33 -52.47 -12.61
C LEU A 693 10.85 -53.63 -13.46
N VAL A 694 10.12 -54.02 -14.51
CA VAL A 694 10.46 -55.10 -15.44
C VAL A 694 11.34 -54.60 -16.58
N GLU A 695 10.90 -53.55 -17.28
CA GLU A 695 11.56 -53.03 -18.47
C GLU A 695 12.72 -52.07 -18.13
N GLY A 696 12.72 -51.47 -16.93
CA GLY A 696 13.73 -50.50 -16.52
C GLY A 696 13.60 -49.15 -17.23
N ILE A 697 14.69 -48.38 -17.25
CA ILE A 697 14.84 -47.14 -18.01
C ILE A 697 16.14 -47.25 -18.81
N ASN A 698 16.07 -47.04 -20.12
CA ASN A 698 17.24 -47.19 -21.00
C ASN A 698 18.12 -45.92 -20.98
N VAL A 699 18.88 -45.71 -19.91
CA VAL A 699 19.82 -44.58 -19.75
C VAL A 699 21.19 -45.12 -19.34
N GLN A 700 22.26 -44.55 -19.90
CA GLN A 700 23.61 -45.00 -19.60
C GLN A 700 23.93 -44.86 -18.10
N GLY A 701 24.50 -45.92 -17.51
CA GLY A 701 24.87 -45.95 -16.08
C GLY A 701 23.71 -46.28 -15.13
N PHE A 702 22.59 -46.80 -15.66
CA PHE A 702 21.47 -47.33 -14.90
C PHE A 702 21.47 -48.85 -15.04
N ASP A 703 21.85 -49.57 -13.99
CA ASP A 703 21.92 -51.04 -14.04
C ASP A 703 20.54 -51.68 -13.81
N ALA A 704 19.73 -51.03 -12.98
CA ALA A 704 18.35 -51.42 -12.71
C ALA A 704 17.52 -50.22 -12.25
N VAL A 705 16.19 -50.41 -12.22
CA VAL A 705 15.25 -49.45 -11.63
C VAL A 705 14.56 -50.04 -10.41
N ALA A 706 14.43 -49.20 -9.39
CA ALA A 706 13.59 -49.39 -8.22
C ALA A 706 12.52 -48.30 -8.15
N VAL A 707 11.42 -48.56 -7.44
CA VAL A 707 10.30 -47.64 -7.31
C VAL A 707 9.94 -47.45 -5.84
N ILE A 708 9.81 -46.18 -5.44
CA ILE A 708 9.18 -45.80 -4.18
C ILE A 708 7.83 -45.18 -4.51
N TRP A 709 6.75 -45.82 -4.09
CA TRP A 709 5.39 -45.37 -4.30
C TRP A 709 4.74 -44.96 -2.98
N ALA A 710 4.72 -43.66 -2.70
CA ALA A 710 4.06 -43.12 -1.52
C ALA A 710 2.56 -42.89 -1.79
N SER A 711 1.68 -43.41 -0.92
CA SER A 711 0.23 -43.21 -1.01
C SER A 711 -0.42 -43.40 0.36
N LYS A 712 -1.34 -42.50 0.74
CA LYS A 712 -2.08 -42.59 2.01
C LYS A 712 -2.85 -43.91 2.14
N ARG A 713 -3.42 -44.38 1.02
CA ARG A 713 -4.07 -45.68 0.90
C ARG A 713 -3.58 -46.40 -0.35
N HIS A 714 -3.18 -47.64 -0.17
CA HIS A 714 -2.76 -48.55 -1.23
C HIS A 714 -3.79 -49.66 -1.41
N ASP A 715 -3.80 -50.29 -2.58
CA ASP A 715 -4.39 -51.62 -2.74
C ASP A 715 -3.44 -52.65 -2.08
N PRO A 716 -3.85 -53.30 -0.98
CA PRO A 716 -2.98 -54.20 -0.23
C PRO A 716 -2.57 -55.44 -1.03
N GLU A 717 -3.42 -55.94 -1.93
CA GLU A 717 -3.11 -57.10 -2.75
C GLU A 717 -2.13 -56.75 -3.86
N LEU A 718 -2.33 -55.60 -4.51
CA LEU A 718 -1.38 -55.08 -5.50
C LEU A 718 0.01 -54.84 -4.88
N VAL A 719 0.07 -54.14 -3.74
CA VAL A 719 1.34 -53.88 -3.04
C VAL A 719 1.99 -55.18 -2.61
N LYS A 720 1.25 -56.12 -2.01
CA LYS A 720 1.80 -57.43 -1.62
C LYS A 720 2.39 -58.19 -2.80
N ARG A 721 1.70 -58.20 -3.95
CA ARG A 721 2.19 -58.84 -5.18
C ARG A 721 3.48 -58.19 -5.67
N LEU A 722 3.51 -56.86 -5.79
CA LEU A 722 4.69 -56.13 -6.26
C LEU A 722 5.89 -56.25 -5.30
N SER A 723 5.67 -56.14 -4.00
CA SER A 723 6.73 -56.27 -2.98
C SER A 723 7.32 -57.68 -2.95
N THR A 724 6.50 -58.71 -3.18
CA THR A 724 6.97 -60.10 -3.30
C THR A 724 7.75 -60.32 -4.58
N GLN A 725 7.23 -59.85 -5.71
CA GLN A 725 7.83 -60.05 -7.02
C GLN A 725 9.14 -59.26 -7.22
N PHE A 726 9.23 -58.06 -6.64
CA PHE A 726 10.35 -57.13 -6.81
C PHE A 726 11.00 -56.79 -5.46
N LYS A 727 11.29 -57.81 -4.65
CA LYS A 727 11.91 -57.66 -3.34
C LYS A 727 13.21 -56.84 -3.43
N GLY A 728 13.30 -55.80 -2.59
CA GLY A 728 14.44 -54.87 -2.56
C GLY A 728 14.43 -53.80 -3.67
N ARG A 729 13.47 -53.84 -4.61
CA ARG A 729 13.33 -52.83 -5.68
C ARG A 729 11.97 -52.12 -5.69
N PHE A 730 11.02 -52.53 -4.85
CA PHE A 730 9.74 -51.86 -4.70
C PHE A 730 9.44 -51.56 -3.24
N PHE A 731 9.10 -50.30 -2.96
CA PHE A 731 8.73 -49.81 -1.64
C PHE A 731 7.42 -49.04 -1.76
N ALA A 732 6.46 -49.32 -0.86
CA ALA A 732 5.14 -48.69 -0.87
C ALA A 732 4.81 -48.04 0.49
N PRO A 733 5.58 -47.03 0.92
CA PRO A 733 5.31 -46.35 2.19
C PRO A 733 3.97 -45.61 2.15
N VAL A 734 3.35 -45.44 3.32
CA VAL A 734 2.14 -44.59 3.47
C VAL A 734 2.52 -43.12 3.32
N TRP A 735 3.69 -42.75 3.84
CA TRP A 735 4.22 -41.39 3.83
C TRP A 735 5.75 -41.42 3.77
N VAL A 736 6.33 -40.40 3.15
CA VAL A 736 7.78 -40.15 3.14
C VAL A 736 8.04 -38.66 3.30
N THR A 737 9.18 -38.30 3.87
CA THR A 737 9.70 -36.93 3.79
C THR A 737 10.12 -36.64 2.34
N GLN A 738 9.14 -36.28 1.49
CA GLN A 738 9.28 -36.20 0.04
C GLN A 738 10.50 -35.38 -0.40
N ARG A 739 10.68 -34.18 0.15
CA ARG A 739 11.83 -33.33 -0.16
C ARG A 739 13.17 -34.01 0.17
N ARG A 740 13.29 -34.68 1.33
CA ARG A 740 14.51 -35.40 1.72
C ARG A 740 14.76 -36.59 0.79
N LEU A 741 13.71 -37.31 0.40
CA LEU A 741 13.80 -38.42 -0.55
C LEU A 741 14.31 -37.95 -1.91
N LEU A 742 13.74 -36.87 -2.45
CA LEU A 742 14.12 -36.31 -3.74
C LEU A 742 15.58 -35.85 -3.78
N LEU A 743 16.14 -35.39 -2.65
CA LEU A 743 17.54 -34.99 -2.55
C LEU A 743 18.53 -36.16 -2.59
N HIS A 744 18.05 -37.40 -2.48
CA HIS A 744 18.91 -38.59 -2.53
C HIS A 744 19.42 -38.87 -3.95
N ASP A 745 20.71 -39.22 -4.10
CA ASP A 745 21.34 -39.43 -5.42
C ASP A 745 20.81 -40.67 -6.15
N ALA A 746 20.32 -41.67 -5.43
CA ALA A 746 19.59 -42.80 -6.01
C ALA A 746 18.34 -42.36 -6.79
N VAL A 747 17.65 -41.29 -6.36
CA VAL A 747 16.39 -40.85 -6.95
C VAL A 747 16.68 -40.03 -8.20
N VAL A 748 16.12 -40.42 -9.34
CA VAL A 748 16.46 -39.82 -10.65
C VAL A 748 15.31 -39.08 -11.32
N ALA A 749 14.07 -39.37 -10.94
CA ALA A 749 12.88 -38.76 -11.51
C ALA A 749 11.68 -38.93 -10.58
N MET A 750 10.65 -38.11 -10.80
CA MET A 750 9.38 -38.20 -10.08
C MET A 750 8.20 -38.35 -11.05
N VAL A 751 7.30 -39.28 -10.75
CA VAL A 751 5.97 -39.37 -11.36
C VAL A 751 4.97 -38.73 -10.40
N SER A 752 4.27 -37.70 -10.85
CA SER A 752 3.44 -36.84 -9.99
C SER A 752 2.12 -36.44 -10.62
N HIS A 753 1.19 -36.00 -9.79
CA HIS A 753 -0.04 -35.31 -10.21
C HIS A 753 0.21 -33.88 -10.72
N GLY A 754 1.39 -33.30 -10.47
CA GLY A 754 1.72 -31.93 -10.90
C GLY A 754 1.20 -30.83 -9.98
N GLY A 755 0.89 -31.15 -8.71
CA GLY A 755 0.58 -30.13 -7.71
C GLY A 755 1.79 -29.22 -7.45
N TYR A 756 1.52 -27.93 -7.24
CA TYR A 756 2.53 -26.88 -7.18
C TYR A 756 3.72 -27.19 -6.25
N GLY A 757 3.43 -27.66 -5.03
CA GLY A 757 4.45 -28.03 -4.06
C GLY A 757 5.35 -29.19 -4.51
N SER A 758 4.78 -30.23 -5.15
CA SER A 758 5.55 -31.38 -5.63
C SER A 758 6.47 -31.02 -6.81
N VAL A 759 5.97 -30.22 -7.75
CA VAL A 759 6.78 -29.69 -8.86
C VAL A 759 7.95 -28.89 -8.32
N THR A 760 7.68 -28.03 -7.34
CA THR A 760 8.67 -27.16 -6.71
C THR A 760 9.77 -27.96 -5.99
N GLU A 761 9.40 -28.99 -5.23
CA GLU A 761 10.36 -29.87 -4.55
C GLU A 761 11.23 -30.67 -5.52
N ALA A 762 10.65 -31.18 -6.60
CA ALA A 762 11.40 -31.88 -7.63
C ALA A 762 12.39 -30.94 -8.34
N VAL A 763 11.98 -29.71 -8.65
CA VAL A 763 12.87 -28.69 -9.22
C VAL A 763 14.04 -28.41 -8.29
N LEU A 764 13.80 -28.16 -7.00
CA LEU A 764 14.87 -27.92 -6.02
C LEU A 764 15.88 -29.06 -5.94
N ALA A 765 15.39 -30.30 -5.98
CA ALA A 765 16.21 -31.50 -6.00
C ALA A 765 16.85 -31.82 -7.37
N GLY A 766 16.52 -31.05 -8.41
CA GLY A 766 17.05 -31.23 -9.75
C GLY A 766 16.56 -32.52 -10.39
N LYS A 767 15.28 -32.87 -10.16
CA LYS A 767 14.68 -34.10 -10.66
C LYS A 767 13.60 -33.78 -11.72
N PRO A 768 13.65 -34.41 -12.90
CA PRO A 768 12.62 -34.29 -13.92
C PRO A 768 11.29 -34.93 -13.51
N LEU A 769 10.23 -34.56 -14.21
CA LEU A 769 8.84 -34.88 -13.86
C LEU A 769 8.06 -35.58 -14.99
N VAL A 770 7.41 -36.70 -14.67
CA VAL A 770 6.30 -37.23 -15.50
C VAL A 770 5.00 -36.91 -14.78
N LEU A 771 4.09 -36.20 -15.45
CA LEU A 771 2.97 -35.54 -14.80
C LEU A 771 1.62 -36.05 -15.30
N VAL A 772 0.73 -36.40 -14.39
CA VAL A 772 -0.65 -36.83 -14.66
C VAL A 772 -1.62 -35.90 -13.94
N PRO A 773 -2.10 -34.80 -14.55
CA PRO A 773 -2.96 -33.84 -13.88
C PRO A 773 -4.38 -34.37 -13.69
N PHE A 774 -4.99 -34.04 -12.55
CA PHE A 774 -6.36 -34.43 -12.21
C PHE A 774 -7.33 -33.26 -12.14
N TYR A 775 -6.94 -32.17 -11.48
CA TYR A 775 -7.81 -31.02 -11.22
C TYR A 775 -7.03 -29.73 -10.93
N GLY A 776 -7.73 -28.59 -11.01
CA GLY A 776 -7.23 -27.30 -10.53
C GLY A 776 -6.00 -26.81 -11.28
N ASP A 777 -5.00 -26.34 -10.52
CA ASP A 777 -3.73 -25.76 -10.98
C ASP A 777 -2.82 -26.77 -11.69
N GLN A 778 -3.00 -28.06 -11.40
CA GLN A 778 -2.15 -29.15 -11.91
C GLN A 778 -2.01 -29.12 -13.43
N PHE A 779 -3.11 -28.85 -14.15
CA PHE A 779 -3.10 -28.78 -15.61
C PHE A 779 -2.17 -27.68 -16.14
N LEU A 780 -2.13 -26.52 -15.49
CA LEU A 780 -1.25 -25.42 -15.89
C LEU A 780 0.20 -25.73 -15.52
N ASN A 781 0.44 -26.25 -14.32
CA ASN A 781 1.78 -26.61 -13.85
C ASN A 781 2.45 -27.64 -14.79
N VAL A 782 1.67 -28.58 -15.33
CA VAL A 782 2.17 -29.56 -16.30
C VAL A 782 2.65 -28.89 -17.58
N VAL A 783 1.86 -27.97 -18.13
CA VAL A 783 2.23 -27.28 -19.36
C VAL A 783 3.47 -26.43 -19.15
N TYR A 784 3.57 -25.74 -18.02
CA TYR A 784 4.77 -24.97 -17.70
C TYR A 784 6.00 -25.84 -17.51
N ALA A 785 5.88 -27.00 -16.85
CA ALA A 785 6.97 -27.94 -16.72
C ALA A 785 7.44 -28.50 -18.09
N GLN A 786 6.51 -28.69 -19.04
CA GLN A 786 6.84 -29.08 -20.41
C GLN A 786 7.55 -27.97 -21.18
N ASP A 787 7.06 -26.74 -21.10
CA ASP A 787 7.62 -25.60 -21.84
C ASP A 787 9.07 -25.31 -21.42
N VAL A 788 9.34 -25.33 -20.11
CA VAL A 788 10.69 -25.14 -19.59
C VAL A 788 11.58 -26.40 -19.72
N GLY A 789 11.04 -27.50 -20.26
CA GLY A 789 11.80 -28.71 -20.61
C GLY A 789 12.21 -29.61 -19.44
N ILE A 790 11.50 -29.52 -18.30
CA ILE A 790 11.78 -30.36 -17.10
C ILE A 790 10.76 -31.47 -16.89
N GLY A 791 9.64 -31.45 -17.61
CA GLY A 791 8.58 -32.41 -17.42
C GLY A 791 7.84 -32.80 -18.68
N VAL A 792 7.02 -33.84 -18.57
CA VAL A 792 6.19 -34.35 -19.66
C VAL A 792 4.84 -34.83 -19.15
N GLN A 793 3.77 -34.51 -19.87
CA GLN A 793 2.41 -34.90 -19.53
C GLN A 793 2.11 -36.33 -19.96
N LEU A 794 1.34 -37.04 -19.14
CA LEU A 794 0.54 -38.19 -19.52
C LEU A 794 -0.95 -37.84 -19.37
N ASP A 795 -1.74 -38.24 -20.35
CA ASP A 795 -3.19 -38.11 -20.28
C ASP A 795 -3.73 -39.23 -19.38
N LYS A 796 -4.32 -38.86 -18.24
CA LYS A 796 -4.87 -39.80 -17.25
C LYS A 796 -5.89 -40.78 -17.84
N TYR A 797 -6.58 -40.38 -18.92
CA TYR A 797 -7.59 -41.17 -19.59
C TYR A 797 -6.95 -42.22 -20.51
N THR A 798 -5.94 -41.82 -21.28
CA THR A 798 -5.48 -42.59 -22.45
C THR A 798 -4.08 -43.17 -22.33
N PHE A 799 -3.26 -42.79 -21.33
CA PHE A 799 -1.89 -43.29 -21.23
C PHE A 799 -1.84 -44.81 -21.13
N GLU A 800 -0.84 -45.48 -21.66
CA GLU A 800 -0.62 -46.90 -21.46
C GLU A 800 0.50 -47.13 -20.43
N PRO A 801 0.54 -48.28 -19.72
CA PRO A 801 1.61 -48.58 -18.74
C PRO A 801 3.03 -48.34 -19.24
N ARG A 802 3.29 -48.63 -20.53
CA ARG A 802 4.59 -48.41 -21.20
C ARG A 802 4.93 -46.94 -21.44
N ASP A 803 3.94 -46.04 -21.45
CA ASP A 803 4.19 -44.62 -21.65
C ASP A 803 5.02 -44.03 -20.51
N VAL A 804 4.84 -44.51 -19.27
CA VAL A 804 5.69 -44.05 -18.15
C VAL A 804 7.17 -44.33 -18.42
N VAL A 805 7.48 -45.53 -18.92
CA VAL A 805 8.85 -45.95 -19.25
C VAL A 805 9.42 -45.13 -20.42
N SER A 806 8.66 -45.02 -21.51
CA SER A 806 9.11 -44.32 -22.71
C SER A 806 9.32 -42.83 -22.46
N ARG A 807 8.42 -42.19 -21.69
CA ARG A 807 8.51 -40.77 -21.32
C ARG A 807 9.66 -40.50 -20.36
N LEU A 808 9.87 -41.32 -19.33
CA LEU A 808 11.02 -41.19 -18.43
C LEU A 808 12.34 -41.35 -19.19
N THR A 809 12.44 -42.35 -20.05
CA THR A 809 13.63 -42.59 -20.88
C THR A 809 13.93 -41.39 -21.77
N ALA A 810 12.94 -40.92 -22.53
CA ALA A 810 13.11 -39.77 -23.42
C ALA A 810 13.50 -38.49 -22.67
N LEU A 811 12.89 -38.25 -21.50
CA LEU A 811 13.18 -37.07 -20.68
C LEU A 811 14.60 -37.11 -20.12
N LEU A 812 15.04 -38.23 -19.57
CA LEU A 812 16.38 -38.41 -19.00
C LEU A 812 17.50 -38.42 -20.06
N GLN A 813 17.19 -38.81 -21.30
CA GLN A 813 18.13 -38.74 -22.43
C GLN A 813 18.19 -37.35 -23.10
N SER A 814 17.30 -36.42 -22.73
CA SER A 814 17.25 -35.10 -23.34
C SER A 814 18.49 -34.27 -23.02
N GLU A 815 19.19 -33.80 -24.06
CA GLU A 815 20.36 -32.91 -23.92
C GLU A 815 20.03 -31.56 -23.25
N ARG A 816 18.76 -31.13 -23.32
CA ARG A 816 18.29 -29.85 -22.76
C ARG A 816 17.98 -29.94 -21.26
N LEU A 817 17.65 -31.12 -20.77
CA LEU A 817 17.15 -31.32 -19.41
C LEU A 817 18.16 -30.84 -18.33
N PRO A 818 19.47 -31.20 -18.41
CA PRO A 818 20.42 -30.80 -17.38
C PRO A 818 20.57 -29.27 -17.25
N GLU A 819 20.54 -28.54 -18.37
CA GLU A 819 20.61 -27.08 -18.35
C GLU A 819 19.33 -26.45 -17.79
N ALA A 820 18.16 -26.94 -18.21
CA ALA A 820 16.87 -26.49 -17.71
C ALA A 820 16.74 -26.66 -16.19
N LEU A 821 17.08 -27.84 -15.67
CA LEU A 821 17.06 -28.13 -14.24
C LEU A 821 18.06 -27.25 -13.47
N ARG A 822 19.32 -27.15 -13.91
CA ARG A 822 20.32 -26.29 -13.26
C ARG A 822 19.88 -24.83 -13.20
N ARG A 823 19.29 -24.32 -14.29
CA ARG A 823 18.77 -22.96 -14.35
C ARG A 823 17.67 -22.75 -13.31
N LEU A 824 16.65 -23.61 -13.29
CA LEU A 824 15.53 -23.47 -12.36
C LEU A 824 15.93 -23.72 -10.91
N GLN A 825 16.84 -24.67 -10.64
CA GLN A 825 17.43 -24.85 -9.30
C GLN A 825 18.14 -23.60 -8.81
N THR A 826 18.92 -22.96 -9.68
CA THR A 826 19.64 -21.72 -9.33
C THR A 826 18.65 -20.61 -8.98
N ILE A 827 17.61 -20.43 -9.81
CA ILE A 827 16.56 -19.43 -9.55
C ILE A 827 15.82 -19.75 -8.24
N ALA A 828 15.44 -21.01 -8.04
CA ALA A 828 14.76 -21.47 -6.84
C ALA A 828 15.57 -21.23 -5.56
N ARG A 829 16.88 -21.49 -5.58
CA ARG A 829 17.78 -21.23 -4.43
C ARG A 829 17.89 -19.74 -4.12
N ILE A 830 18.10 -18.89 -5.13
CA ILE A 830 18.18 -17.42 -4.96
C ILE A 830 16.86 -16.87 -4.41
N ASN A 831 15.72 -17.37 -4.89
CA ASN A 831 14.41 -16.97 -4.37
C ASN A 831 14.20 -17.45 -2.94
N SER A 832 14.66 -18.65 -2.59
CA SER A 832 14.56 -19.19 -1.22
C SER A 832 15.29 -18.32 -0.21
N GLU A 833 16.42 -17.74 -0.57
CA GLU A 833 17.18 -16.82 0.29
C GLU A 833 16.46 -15.47 0.50
N THR A 834 15.79 -14.97 -0.53
CA THR A 834 15.18 -13.62 -0.53
C THR A 834 13.72 -13.61 -0.05
N SER A 835 12.97 -14.68 -0.32
CA SER A 835 11.53 -14.76 -0.08
C SER A 835 11.13 -14.56 1.39
N PRO A 836 11.79 -15.17 2.39
CA PRO A 836 11.43 -14.96 3.79
C PRO A 836 11.56 -13.48 4.20
N VAL A 837 12.58 -12.77 3.69
CA VAL A 837 12.78 -11.34 3.98
C VAL A 837 11.72 -10.48 3.30
N VAL A 838 11.42 -10.77 2.03
CA VAL A 838 10.40 -10.04 1.26
C VAL A 838 9.02 -10.20 1.88
N VAL A 839 8.61 -11.43 2.20
CA VAL A 839 7.32 -11.70 2.85
C VAL A 839 7.26 -11.07 4.23
N SER A 840 8.31 -11.22 5.04
CA SER A 840 8.35 -10.63 6.37
C SER A 840 8.20 -9.11 6.34
N ASN A 841 8.87 -8.44 5.39
CA ASN A 841 8.76 -6.99 5.24
C ASN A 841 7.39 -6.57 4.70
N ALA A 842 6.84 -7.30 3.73
CA ALA A 842 5.51 -7.01 3.19
C ALA A 842 4.42 -7.14 4.25
N VAL A 843 4.48 -8.21 5.07
CA VAL A 843 3.54 -8.43 6.18
C VAL A 843 3.69 -7.38 7.26
N ARG A 844 4.93 -7.03 7.66
CA ARG A 844 5.16 -5.94 8.63
C ARG A 844 4.64 -4.61 8.11
N LEU A 845 4.85 -4.32 6.82
CA LEU A 845 4.37 -3.11 6.18
C LEU A 845 2.83 -3.08 6.18
N ALA A 846 2.18 -4.15 5.74
CA ALA A 846 0.72 -4.26 5.75
C ALA A 846 0.14 -4.12 7.17
N ALA A 847 0.75 -4.75 8.17
CA ALA A 847 0.30 -4.68 9.55
C ALA A 847 0.47 -3.28 10.18
N THR A 848 1.54 -2.55 9.82
CA THR A 848 1.89 -1.29 10.49
C THR A 848 1.37 -0.03 9.80
N VAL A 849 1.32 -0.02 8.47
CA VAL A 849 0.94 1.16 7.68
C VAL A 849 -0.26 0.91 6.75
N GLY A 850 -0.77 -0.33 6.70
CA GLY A 850 -1.82 -0.73 5.77
C GLY A 850 -1.31 -0.99 4.35
N VAL A 851 -2.22 -1.32 3.44
CA VAL A 851 -1.90 -1.79 2.07
C VAL A 851 -2.19 -0.76 0.97
N GLU A 852 -2.79 0.38 1.29
CA GLU A 852 -3.27 1.37 0.31
C GLU A 852 -2.18 1.89 -0.65
N HIS A 853 -0.93 1.92 -0.21
CA HIS A 853 0.22 2.35 -0.99
C HIS A 853 0.80 1.26 -1.90
N LEU A 854 0.38 0.01 -1.71
CA LEU A 854 0.73 -1.14 -2.56
C LEU A 854 -0.29 -1.35 -3.67
N VAL A 855 -1.53 -0.89 -3.47
CA VAL A 855 -2.64 -1.07 -4.40
C VAL A 855 -2.56 -0.06 -5.55
N PRO A 856 -2.54 -0.50 -6.81
CA PRO A 856 -2.58 0.39 -7.97
C PRO A 856 -3.86 1.25 -8.02
N ARG A 857 -3.74 2.48 -8.53
CA ARG A 857 -4.87 3.41 -8.63
C ARG A 857 -5.90 3.02 -9.69
N ASP A 858 -5.48 2.28 -10.72
CA ASP A 858 -6.33 1.81 -11.81
C ASP A 858 -7.34 0.74 -11.38
N VAL A 859 -7.13 0.08 -10.22
CA VAL A 859 -8.13 -0.80 -9.59
C VAL A 859 -9.42 -0.04 -9.29
N ARG A 860 -9.37 1.26 -9.01
CA ARG A 860 -10.57 2.08 -8.73
C ARG A 860 -11.20 2.70 -9.98
N LEU A 861 -10.66 2.45 -11.17
CA LEU A 861 -11.24 2.95 -12.42
C LEU A 861 -12.51 2.17 -12.77
N SER A 862 -13.56 2.90 -13.16
CA SER A 862 -14.80 2.28 -13.64
C SER A 862 -14.55 1.51 -14.94
N LEU A 863 -15.46 0.58 -15.26
CA LEU A 863 -15.38 -0.24 -16.47
C LEU A 863 -15.17 0.61 -17.74
N LEU A 864 -15.82 1.78 -17.81
CA LEU A 864 -15.69 2.73 -18.92
C LEU A 864 -14.30 3.36 -19.05
N HIS A 865 -13.56 3.52 -17.96
CA HIS A 865 -12.18 4.02 -17.98
C HIS A 865 -11.18 2.91 -18.29
N ARG A 866 -11.53 1.64 -18.02
CA ARG A 866 -10.70 0.47 -18.32
C ARG A 866 -10.76 0.07 -19.80
N PHE A 867 -11.87 0.33 -20.48
CA PHE A 867 -12.01 0.10 -21.93
C PHE A 867 -11.75 1.38 -22.71
N PRO A 868 -10.85 1.36 -23.72
CA PRO A 868 -10.68 2.51 -24.59
C PRO A 868 -12.00 2.90 -25.27
N PRO A 869 -12.34 4.20 -25.39
CA PRO A 869 -13.59 4.64 -26.01
C PRO A 869 -13.81 4.08 -27.42
N TRP A 870 -12.74 3.87 -28.18
CA TRP A 870 -12.80 3.29 -29.52
C TRP A 870 -13.25 1.82 -29.55
N LEU A 871 -12.98 1.03 -28.50
CA LEU A 871 -13.46 -0.35 -28.38
C LEU A 871 -14.98 -0.40 -28.14
N LEU A 872 -15.51 0.52 -27.32
CA LEU A 872 -16.95 0.66 -27.10
C LEU A 872 -17.68 1.13 -28.36
N VAL A 873 -17.11 2.11 -29.08
CA VAL A 873 -17.64 2.58 -30.38
C VAL A 873 -17.63 1.46 -31.42
N SER A 874 -16.55 0.69 -31.49
CA SER A 874 -16.43 -0.44 -32.43
C SER A 874 -17.42 -1.56 -32.11
N GLY A 875 -17.60 -1.88 -30.82
CA GLY A 875 -18.59 -2.85 -30.36
C GLY A 875 -20.03 -2.41 -30.66
N ALA A 876 -20.36 -1.14 -30.39
CA ALA A 876 -21.66 -0.57 -30.72
C ALA A 876 -21.93 -0.57 -32.24
N LEU A 877 -20.93 -0.23 -33.06
CA LEU A 877 -21.02 -0.28 -34.51
C LEU A 877 -21.24 -1.71 -35.00
N LEU A 878 -20.53 -2.69 -34.46
CA LEU A 878 -20.69 -4.10 -34.81
C LEU A 878 -22.10 -4.60 -34.45
N LEU A 879 -22.59 -4.30 -33.25
CA LEU A 879 -23.96 -4.65 -32.82
C LEU A 879 -25.01 -4.00 -33.71
N TRP A 880 -24.81 -2.73 -34.10
CA TRP A 880 -25.69 -2.03 -35.02
C TRP A 880 -25.70 -2.67 -36.42
N LEU A 881 -24.53 -3.06 -36.94
CA LEU A 881 -24.40 -3.76 -38.22
C LEU A 881 -25.08 -5.14 -38.17
N VAL A 882 -24.89 -5.91 -37.10
CA VAL A 882 -25.55 -7.21 -36.89
C VAL A 882 -27.06 -7.04 -36.80
N ALA A 883 -27.56 -6.03 -36.07
CA ALA A 883 -29.00 -5.75 -35.99
C ALA A 883 -29.58 -5.39 -37.38
N ARG A 884 -28.87 -4.56 -38.16
CA ARG A 884 -29.25 -4.21 -39.55
C ARG A 884 -29.27 -5.43 -40.46
N ALA A 885 -28.25 -6.29 -40.38
CA ALA A 885 -28.15 -7.52 -41.17
C ALA A 885 -29.29 -8.50 -40.80
N SER A 886 -29.55 -8.70 -39.51
CA SER A 886 -30.65 -9.53 -39.01
C SER A 886 -32.02 -9.00 -39.47
N LEU A 887 -32.25 -7.69 -39.39
CA LEU A 887 -33.47 -7.06 -39.91
C LEU A 887 -33.61 -7.22 -41.43
N PHE A 888 -32.52 -7.13 -42.18
CA PHE A 888 -32.52 -7.35 -43.63
C PHE A 888 -32.87 -8.80 -43.98
N VAL A 889 -32.28 -9.77 -43.28
CA VAL A 889 -32.59 -11.21 -43.45
C VAL A 889 -34.04 -11.50 -43.06
N LEU A 890 -34.53 -10.97 -41.94
CA LEU A 890 -35.92 -11.11 -41.51
C LEU A 890 -36.90 -10.53 -42.54
N ARG A 891 -36.58 -9.36 -43.12
CA ARG A 891 -37.39 -8.77 -44.22
C ARG A 891 -37.39 -9.65 -45.47
N ARG A 892 -36.25 -10.21 -45.87
CA ARG A 892 -36.15 -11.13 -47.03
C ARG A 892 -36.86 -12.47 -46.79
N CYS A 893 -36.80 -13.01 -45.57
CA CYS A 893 -37.52 -14.24 -45.19
C CYS A 893 -39.02 -14.01 -45.06
N GLY A 894 -39.46 -12.86 -44.54
CA GLY A 894 -40.86 -12.45 -44.51
C GLY A 894 -41.44 -12.24 -45.93
N CYS A 895 -40.66 -11.67 -46.85
CA CYS A 895 -41.06 -11.52 -48.25
C CYS A 895 -41.17 -12.88 -48.97
N ARG A 896 -40.31 -13.86 -48.68
CA ARG A 896 -40.42 -15.21 -49.26
C ARG A 896 -41.64 -16.00 -48.75
N ARG A 897 -42.14 -15.71 -47.54
CA ARG A 897 -43.39 -16.29 -47.01
C ARG A 897 -44.62 -15.68 -47.69
N ALA A 898 -44.63 -14.36 -47.89
CA ALA A 898 -45.70 -13.68 -48.63
C ALA A 898 -45.76 -14.09 -50.11
N ASP A 899 -44.62 -14.36 -50.75
CA ASP A 899 -44.57 -14.79 -52.14
C ASP A 899 -45.02 -16.25 -52.33
N ARG A 900 -44.80 -17.13 -51.33
CA ARG A 900 -45.36 -18.50 -51.29
C ARG A 900 -46.88 -18.50 -51.07
N ASP A 901 -47.40 -17.70 -50.15
CA ASP A 901 -48.85 -17.58 -49.92
C ASP A 901 -49.59 -16.95 -51.12
N SER A 902 -48.90 -16.17 -51.96
CA SER A 902 -49.46 -15.61 -53.19
C SER A 902 -49.53 -16.62 -54.35
N LYS A 903 -48.64 -17.63 -54.35
CA LYS A 903 -48.63 -18.71 -55.35
C LYS A 903 -49.63 -19.82 -55.04
N ASP A 904 -49.83 -20.15 -53.76
CA ASP A 904 -50.86 -21.13 -53.36
C ASP A 904 -52.30 -20.61 -53.47
N LYS A 905 -52.50 -19.30 -53.69
CA LYS A 905 -53.81 -18.70 -54.00
C LYS A 905 -54.08 -18.53 -55.51
N ARG A 906 -53.17 -18.98 -56.37
CA ARG A 906 -53.31 -18.97 -57.85
C ARG A 906 -53.19 -20.35 -58.49
N ALA A 907 -53.30 -21.43 -57.71
CA ALA A 907 -53.42 -22.80 -58.20
C ALA A 907 -54.83 -23.33 -57.94
#